data_AF-A0A4R2YRD8-F1
#
_entry.id   AF-A0A4R2YRD8-F1
#
_cell.length_a   1.000
_cell.length_b   1.000
_cell.length_c   1.000
_cell.angle_alpha   90.00
_cell.angle_beta   90.00
_cell.angle_gamma   90.00
#
_symmetry.space_group_name_H-M   'P 1'
#
loop_
_entity.id
_entity.type
_entity.pdbx_description
1 polymer ?
#
loop_
_entity_poly.entity_id
_entity_poly.type
_entity_poly.pdbx_seq_one_letter_code
_entity_poly.pdbx_strand_id
1 'polypeptide(L)'
;MFNTVLIANRGEIACRAIRTLKRLGVTSVAVYSDADRNAPHVTQADIAIALGGEKASESYLMIDKILAAAKETGAQAIYPGYGFLSESAEFADACEAAGIAFIGPTAGQIREFGLKHRARELAGAANVPMTPGTGLLASLDDAVKAAADIGYPVMLKSTAGGGGIGLTRCEDEDALRAAWDSVKRLGEQFFRDAGVFLERFVDRARHVEVQIFGDGKGRVVALGERDCSLQRRNQKVVEETPAPNLPQASREALHRAAVQLGESVNYRSAGTVEFIYDAPRDEFYFLEVNTRLQVEHPVTEMVTGLDLIECMLNVAAGEPLDWPAMEKAPQGASMEVRIYAEDPLKNFQPSPGVLTEVFFPEDVRVDGWVSTGSEVSAFYDPMIAKLIVHGTDRQDALAKMSAALAATRLHGIATNIDYLRQVVATPVFRDGEMWTRMLDSFVYSPNAIEVIAPGTYSSVQDYPGRLGYWDIGVPPSGPMDDFAFRLANRIVGNHLDAAGLEFTLQGPTLRFHCDAVIALTGARCPAHLDGEAVSYCQPVNVKAGQTLTLGRATQGCRTYLAVRNGFDVPVYLGSRSTFALGQFGGHAGRTLRVADMLTVSQPELAACTTPAPVGLPQAAAENIVPPYGDIWNIGVLYGPHGAPDFFTTGSIDTFFQSEWQVHYNSNRLGVRLVGPKPQWARQDGGEAGLHPSNVHDCEYAIGAINFTGDFPVILTRDGPSLGGFVCPVTIAKAELWKVGQVKPGDKIRFHPISFEQAQALELAQQGTLDSLMPVNAMALPVPSLLPDTTASATILAALPATAERPSVEYRQAGDGYVLIEYGDNVLDLAVRMRIYLLMNAIKAAGQQGIEELSPGVRSLQIRYDSRVLHQTALLQHLLTLEHNLADVSQLKIPTRIVHMPMAFEDSATLGAVERYQQTVRTDAPWLPNNVDFIQRTNGLASRDEVKNIIFDASYLILGLGDVYLGAPCAVPVDPRHRLLSSKYNPARTFTAEGTVGIGGMYMCIYGMDSPGGYQLVGRTLPIWNKFLKNEQFKNGEPWLLHFFDQVRFYEVTEAELEIQREAFREGRAQIRIEETEFDFAQYTQFLTDNAADIADFRSKQTEAFTREVAHWHEAESAAVEAAANAVQLVEDDADQDGHLVSADLNGNVWKILVEPGQQVEEGQPLIVVEAMKMELSVNAPCAGTVLKISCQQGRPVGPGDALLWLDAAV
;
A
#
# COMPACT_ATOMS: atom_id res chain seq x y z
N MET A 1 8.06 20.58 40.14
CA MET A 1 7.94 20.02 38.77
C MET A 1 8.48 18.59 38.76
N PHE A 2 7.88 17.69 37.98
CA PHE A 2 8.35 16.29 37.85
C PHE A 2 9.50 16.17 36.84
N ASN A 3 10.38 15.17 37.04
CA ASN A 3 11.45 14.85 36.11
C ASN A 3 11.05 13.78 35.07
N THR A 4 10.23 12.81 35.49
CA THR A 4 9.77 11.69 34.66
C THR A 4 8.29 11.45 34.87
N VAL A 5 7.51 11.40 33.79
CA VAL A 5 6.06 11.18 33.79
C VAL A 5 5.70 10.02 32.87
N LEU A 6 4.94 9.07 33.39
CA LEU A 6 4.38 7.98 32.59
C LEU A 6 3.00 8.35 32.06
N ILE A 7 2.74 7.99 30.81
CA ILE A 7 1.45 8.20 30.17
C ILE A 7 0.70 6.88 30.13
N ALA A 8 -0.36 6.75 30.92
CA ALA A 8 -1.18 5.54 30.99
C ALA A 8 -2.26 5.55 29.90
N ASN A 9 -1.86 5.77 28.65
CA ASN A 9 -2.75 5.89 27.50
C ASN A 9 -2.00 5.57 26.18
N ARG A 10 -2.70 5.67 25.05
CA ARG A 10 -2.20 5.42 23.69
C ARG A 10 -2.63 6.53 22.72
N GLY A 11 -2.27 6.38 21.45
CA GLY A 11 -2.86 7.16 20.37
C GLY A 11 -2.58 8.66 20.46
N GLU A 12 -3.55 9.46 20.04
CA GLU A 12 -3.41 10.92 19.89
C GLU A 12 -3.17 11.64 21.21
N ILE A 13 -3.81 11.20 22.31
CA ILE A 13 -3.65 11.86 23.61
C ILE A 13 -2.28 11.58 24.22
N ALA A 14 -1.71 10.40 23.96
CA ALA A 14 -0.34 10.10 24.35
C ALA A 14 0.65 10.94 23.53
N CYS A 15 0.51 11.00 22.21
CA CYS A 15 1.31 11.88 21.35
C CYS A 15 1.22 13.35 21.80
N ARG A 16 0.02 13.84 22.12
CA ARG A 16 -0.18 15.17 22.68
C ARG A 16 0.66 15.31 23.96
N ALA A 17 0.45 14.45 24.95
CA ALA A 17 1.11 14.57 26.25
C ALA A 17 2.64 14.61 26.11
N ILE A 18 3.19 13.77 25.24
CA ILE A 18 4.63 13.74 24.93
C ILE A 18 5.12 15.09 24.39
N ARG A 19 4.36 15.75 23.49
CA ARG A 19 4.73 17.09 23.00
C ARG A 19 4.83 18.11 24.14
N THR A 20 3.88 18.12 25.06
CA THR A 20 3.91 19.00 26.24
C THR A 20 5.09 18.66 27.16
N LEU A 21 5.29 17.39 27.50
CA LEU A 21 6.38 16.95 28.37
C LEU A 21 7.76 17.29 27.79
N LYS A 22 7.97 17.04 26.48
CA LYS A 22 9.21 17.37 25.77
C LYS A 22 9.51 18.86 25.78
N ARG A 23 8.49 19.71 25.54
CA ARG A 23 8.63 21.18 25.64
C ARG A 23 9.06 21.64 27.04
N LEU A 24 8.57 20.96 28.07
CA LEU A 24 8.87 21.24 29.48
C LEU A 24 10.18 20.59 29.96
N GLY A 25 10.87 19.82 29.12
CA GLY A 25 12.09 19.09 29.50
C GLY A 25 11.85 17.93 30.47
N VAL A 26 10.62 17.39 30.51
CA VAL A 26 10.23 16.26 31.34
C VAL A 26 10.37 14.96 30.54
N THR A 27 11.02 13.96 31.12
CA THR A 27 11.18 12.64 30.49
C THR A 27 9.82 11.95 30.40
N SER A 28 9.43 11.57 29.19
CA SER A 28 8.17 10.90 28.89
C SER A 28 8.34 9.39 28.83
N VAL A 29 7.42 8.66 29.50
CA VAL A 29 7.36 7.20 29.44
C VAL A 29 6.06 6.78 28.78
N ALA A 30 6.15 6.19 27.59
CA ALA A 30 5.03 5.55 26.91
C ALA A 30 4.86 4.09 27.38
N VAL A 31 3.61 3.64 27.39
CA VAL A 31 3.29 2.21 27.50
C VAL A 31 2.59 1.75 26.22
N TYR A 32 2.78 0.50 25.83
CA TYR A 32 2.17 -0.01 24.60
C TYR A 32 1.73 -1.47 24.67
N SER A 33 0.64 -1.76 23.96
CA SER A 33 0.21 -3.11 23.61
C SER A 33 0.98 -3.63 22.40
N ASP A 34 0.92 -4.93 22.13
CA ASP A 34 1.62 -5.51 20.98
C ASP A 34 1.12 -4.93 19.65
N ALA A 35 -0.18 -4.60 19.57
CA ALA A 35 -0.79 -3.93 18.41
C ALA A 35 -0.33 -2.47 18.23
N ASP A 36 0.15 -1.81 19.28
CA ASP A 36 0.57 -0.40 19.27
C ASP A 36 2.09 -0.22 19.21
N ARG A 37 2.86 -1.31 19.09
CA ARG A 37 4.32 -1.28 19.17
C ARG A 37 5.00 -0.36 18.15
N ASN A 38 4.34 -0.09 17.02
CA ASN A 38 4.82 0.79 15.95
C ASN A 38 4.04 2.11 15.88
N ALA A 39 3.20 2.41 16.89
CA ALA A 39 2.46 3.66 16.96
C ALA A 39 3.39 4.84 17.31
N PRO A 40 3.12 6.05 16.81
CA PRO A 40 3.99 7.21 17.04
C PRO A 40 4.20 7.59 18.51
N HIS A 41 3.27 7.33 19.42
CA HIS A 41 3.50 7.63 20.84
C HIS A 41 4.62 6.76 21.45
N VAL A 42 4.89 5.59 20.87
CA VAL A 42 6.01 4.72 21.26
C VAL A 42 7.34 5.30 20.79
N THR A 43 7.40 5.78 19.55
CA THR A 43 8.64 6.33 18.97
C THR A 43 8.93 7.77 19.41
N GLN A 44 7.91 8.54 19.79
CA GLN A 44 8.07 9.93 20.24
C GLN A 44 8.51 10.05 21.70
N ALA A 45 8.22 9.05 22.55
CA ALA A 45 8.57 9.06 23.96
C ALA A 45 10.06 8.81 24.19
N ASP A 46 10.59 9.29 25.31
CA ASP A 46 12.00 9.07 25.69
C ASP A 46 12.24 7.61 26.13
N ILE A 47 11.23 6.99 26.75
CA ILE A 47 11.23 5.59 27.17
C ILE A 47 9.89 4.96 26.76
N ALA A 48 9.90 3.71 26.31
CA ALA A 48 8.68 2.96 26.01
C ALA A 48 8.71 1.56 26.62
N ILE A 49 7.64 1.18 27.33
CA ILE A 49 7.51 -0.11 28.03
C ILE A 49 6.39 -0.94 27.39
N ALA A 50 6.72 -2.17 26.99
CA ALA A 50 5.75 -3.14 26.49
C ALA A 50 4.89 -3.67 27.64
N LEU A 51 3.57 -3.60 27.50
CA LEU A 51 2.62 -4.22 28.42
C LEU A 51 2.31 -5.67 28.03
N GLY A 52 2.48 -6.01 26.74
CA GLY A 52 2.05 -7.26 26.12
C GLY A 52 0.53 -7.36 25.96
N GLY A 53 0.09 -8.25 25.07
CA GLY A 53 -1.32 -8.48 24.74
C GLY A 53 -1.82 -7.51 23.68
N GLU A 54 -2.96 -7.85 23.06
CA GLU A 54 -3.54 -7.09 21.94
C GLU A 54 -4.78 -6.30 22.34
N LYS A 55 -5.43 -6.67 23.46
CA LYS A 55 -6.69 -6.06 23.91
C LYS A 55 -6.45 -5.09 25.07
N ALA A 56 -7.35 -4.12 25.22
CA ALA A 56 -7.33 -3.18 26.34
C ALA A 56 -7.34 -3.88 27.71
N SER A 57 -8.11 -4.96 27.86
CA SER A 57 -8.19 -5.75 29.11
C SER A 57 -6.93 -6.53 29.46
N GLU A 58 -6.02 -6.71 28.50
CA GLU A 58 -4.75 -7.41 28.68
C GLU A 58 -3.58 -6.43 28.88
N SER A 59 -3.78 -5.16 28.49
CA SER A 59 -2.75 -4.11 28.44
C SER A 59 -3.16 -2.86 29.23
N TYR A 60 -3.74 -1.85 28.58
CA TYR A 60 -3.96 -0.49 29.12
C TYR A 60 -4.91 -0.42 30.34
N LEU A 61 -5.76 -1.42 30.56
CA LEU A 61 -6.64 -1.51 31.73
C LEU A 61 -5.99 -2.26 32.92
N MET A 62 -4.78 -2.79 32.77
CA MET A 62 -4.11 -3.56 33.80
C MET A 62 -3.32 -2.66 34.74
N ILE A 63 -3.97 -2.21 35.83
CA ILE A 63 -3.39 -1.34 36.87
C ILE A 63 -1.99 -1.84 37.31
N ASP A 64 -1.86 -3.12 37.62
CA ASP A 64 -0.59 -3.70 38.10
C ASP A 64 0.54 -3.56 37.08
N LYS A 65 0.25 -3.72 35.78
CA LYS A 65 1.26 -3.56 34.71
C LYS A 65 1.68 -2.09 34.58
N ILE A 66 0.73 -1.16 34.64
CA ILE A 66 1.01 0.28 34.55
C ILE A 66 1.86 0.75 35.75
N LEU A 67 1.52 0.33 36.96
CA LEU A 67 2.31 0.64 38.16
C LEU A 67 3.69 -0.01 38.13
N ALA A 68 3.81 -1.24 37.61
CA ALA A 68 5.10 -1.89 37.41
C ALA A 68 5.97 -1.10 36.43
N ALA A 69 5.42 -0.66 35.29
CA ALA A 69 6.13 0.17 34.32
C ALA A 69 6.58 1.52 34.89
N ALA A 70 5.71 2.18 35.67
CA ALA A 70 6.06 3.43 36.34
C ALA A 70 7.20 3.24 37.35
N LYS A 71 7.19 2.14 38.10
CA LYS A 71 8.23 1.79 39.06
C LYS A 71 9.56 1.44 38.38
N GLU A 72 9.53 0.68 37.30
CA GLU A 72 10.72 0.30 36.52
C GLU A 72 11.45 1.53 35.96
N THR A 73 10.69 2.51 35.49
CA THR A 73 11.22 3.73 34.84
C THR A 73 11.47 4.88 35.82
N GLY A 74 11.08 4.74 37.09
CA GLY A 74 11.20 5.80 38.09
C GLY A 74 10.27 6.99 37.86
N ALA A 75 9.15 6.79 37.16
CA ALA A 75 8.15 7.83 36.93
C ALA A 75 7.56 8.33 38.26
N GLN A 76 7.56 9.64 38.45
CA GLN A 76 7.09 10.30 39.67
C GLN A 76 5.59 10.61 39.62
N ALA A 77 5.03 10.64 38.42
CA ALA A 77 3.63 10.91 38.17
C ALA A 77 3.12 10.11 36.98
N ILE A 78 1.81 9.84 36.97
CA ILE A 78 1.11 9.18 35.87
C ILE A 78 0.05 10.14 35.31
N TYR A 79 0.15 10.41 34.01
CA TYR A 79 -0.87 11.11 33.24
C TYR A 79 -1.80 10.10 32.56
N PRO A 80 -3.09 10.02 32.95
CA PRO A 80 -3.98 9.00 32.42
C PRO A 80 -4.68 9.40 31.12
N GLY A 81 -4.64 10.67 30.72
CA GLY A 81 -5.41 11.16 29.57
C GLY A 81 -6.93 11.01 29.78
N TYR A 82 -7.60 10.40 28.81
CA TYR A 82 -9.02 10.06 28.84
C TYR A 82 -9.30 8.64 28.34
N GLY A 83 -10.41 8.06 28.78
CA GLY A 83 -10.66 6.63 28.60
C GLY A 83 -9.74 5.78 29.47
N PHE A 84 -9.77 4.46 29.28
CA PHE A 84 -9.01 3.52 30.10
C PHE A 84 -9.18 3.76 31.61
N LEU A 85 -8.08 4.07 32.31
CA LEU A 85 -8.03 4.23 33.76
C LEU A 85 -8.22 5.69 34.23
N SER A 86 -8.56 6.62 33.32
CA SER A 86 -8.64 8.06 33.64
C SER A 86 -9.70 8.44 34.68
N GLU A 87 -10.78 7.65 34.77
CA GLU A 87 -11.84 7.84 35.76
C GLU A 87 -11.94 6.64 36.72
N SER A 88 -10.85 5.87 36.87
CA SER A 88 -10.78 4.79 37.86
C SER A 88 -10.28 5.34 39.19
N ALA A 89 -11.18 5.41 40.17
CA ALA A 89 -10.82 5.78 41.54
C ALA A 89 -9.85 4.77 42.17
N GLU A 90 -9.98 3.49 41.83
CA GLU A 90 -9.08 2.42 42.26
C GLU A 90 -7.66 2.66 41.75
N PHE A 91 -7.52 3.10 40.48
CA PHE A 91 -6.23 3.41 39.92
C PHE A 91 -5.60 4.66 40.55
N ALA A 92 -6.39 5.71 40.78
CA ALA A 92 -5.92 6.92 41.46
C ALA A 92 -5.43 6.60 42.89
N ASP A 93 -6.18 5.82 43.67
CA ASP A 93 -5.75 5.35 45.00
C ASP A 93 -4.49 4.49 44.92
N ALA A 94 -4.39 3.60 43.93
CA ALA A 94 -3.22 2.74 43.75
C ALA A 94 -1.95 3.54 43.39
N CYS A 95 -2.08 4.61 42.60
CA CYS A 95 -0.99 5.56 42.33
C CYS A 95 -0.52 6.24 43.62
N GLU A 96 -1.44 6.81 44.39
CA GLU A 96 -1.12 7.52 45.64
C GLU A 96 -0.49 6.57 46.67
N ALA A 97 -1.02 5.35 46.80
CA ALA A 97 -0.46 4.31 47.68
C ALA A 97 0.95 3.87 47.26
N ALA A 98 1.27 3.93 45.97
CA ALA A 98 2.60 3.67 45.43
C ALA A 98 3.54 4.89 45.52
N GLY A 99 3.08 6.03 46.03
CA GLY A 99 3.84 7.27 46.08
C GLY A 99 4.03 7.95 44.72
N ILE A 100 3.18 7.63 43.76
CA ILE A 100 3.19 8.17 42.40
C ILE A 100 2.03 9.17 42.27
N ALA A 101 2.31 10.40 41.82
CA ALA A 101 1.27 11.41 41.68
C ALA A 101 0.31 11.08 40.52
N PHE A 102 -0.99 10.96 40.81
CA PHE A 102 -2.02 10.85 39.79
C PHE A 102 -2.36 12.24 39.22
N ILE A 103 -2.11 12.46 37.93
CA ILE A 103 -2.34 13.76 37.27
C ILE A 103 -3.83 13.87 36.88
N GLY A 104 -4.67 14.18 37.86
CA GLY A 104 -6.11 14.28 37.73
C GLY A 104 -6.80 14.62 39.07
N PRO A 105 -8.13 14.50 39.17
CA PRO A 105 -8.86 14.65 40.43
C PRO A 105 -8.43 13.61 41.48
N THR A 106 -8.82 13.79 42.74
CA THR A 106 -8.59 12.78 43.77
C THR A 106 -9.53 11.58 43.59
N ALA A 107 -9.15 10.39 44.07
CA ALA A 107 -10.02 9.22 44.01
C ALA A 107 -11.39 9.45 44.68
N GLY A 108 -11.43 10.25 45.74
CA GLY A 108 -12.67 10.70 46.38
C GLY A 108 -13.56 11.50 45.43
N GLN A 109 -12.98 12.49 44.72
CA GLN A 109 -13.71 13.30 43.74
C GLN A 109 -14.23 12.48 42.57
N ILE A 110 -13.45 11.51 42.09
CA ILE A 110 -13.86 10.58 41.02
C ILE A 110 -15.08 9.76 41.48
N ARG A 111 -15.09 9.23 42.70
CA ARG A 111 -16.23 8.46 43.25
C ARG A 111 -17.50 9.30 43.42
N GLU A 112 -17.35 10.52 43.93
CA GLU A 112 -18.47 11.44 44.18
C GLU A 112 -19.24 11.77 42.90
N PHE A 113 -18.53 11.94 41.77
CA PHE A 113 -19.15 12.20 40.47
C PHE A 113 -19.43 10.96 39.62
N GLY A 114 -18.74 9.84 39.83
CA GLY A 114 -18.92 8.61 39.06
C GLY A 114 -20.28 7.92 39.30
N LEU A 115 -20.91 8.18 40.45
CA LEU A 115 -22.25 7.67 40.76
C LEU A 115 -23.33 8.70 40.39
N LYS A 116 -24.19 8.37 39.41
CA LYS A 116 -25.22 9.30 38.88
C LYS A 116 -26.10 9.93 39.96
N HIS A 117 -26.59 9.16 40.94
CA HIS A 117 -27.43 9.71 42.00
C HIS A 117 -26.66 10.70 42.88
N ARG A 118 -25.40 10.39 43.18
CA ARG A 118 -24.54 11.22 44.03
C ARG A 118 -24.13 12.52 43.35
N ALA A 119 -23.77 12.45 42.08
CA ALA A 119 -23.49 13.63 41.26
C ALA A 119 -24.69 14.59 41.21
N ARG A 120 -25.91 14.07 41.11
CA ARG A 120 -27.14 14.87 41.12
C ARG A 120 -27.46 15.46 42.49
N GLU A 121 -27.20 14.75 43.58
CA GLU A 121 -27.31 15.31 44.94
C GLU A 121 -26.35 16.48 45.15
N LEU A 122 -25.10 16.35 44.69
CA LEU A 122 -24.10 17.41 44.74
C LEU A 122 -24.51 18.60 43.88
N ALA A 123 -24.98 18.36 42.65
CA ALA A 123 -25.50 19.41 41.77
C ALA A 123 -26.69 20.15 42.41
N GLY A 124 -27.64 19.42 43.00
CA GLY A 124 -28.77 20.01 43.72
C GLY A 124 -28.33 20.83 44.94
N ALA A 125 -27.40 20.31 45.74
CA ALA A 125 -26.85 21.02 46.90
C ALA A 125 -26.05 22.28 46.51
N ALA A 126 -25.38 22.26 45.36
CA ALA A 126 -24.67 23.39 44.78
C ALA A 126 -25.61 24.37 44.03
N ASN A 127 -26.93 24.17 44.06
CA ASN A 127 -27.94 24.95 43.35
C ASN A 127 -27.75 25.00 41.83
N VAL A 128 -27.19 23.94 41.24
CA VAL A 128 -27.11 23.77 39.79
C VAL A 128 -28.52 23.43 39.26
N PRO A 129 -29.02 24.11 38.21
CA PRO A 129 -30.30 23.78 37.60
C PRO A 129 -30.38 22.30 37.17
N MET A 130 -31.39 21.59 37.67
CA MET A 130 -31.65 20.18 37.36
C MET A 130 -32.75 20.05 36.32
N THR A 131 -32.73 19.00 35.51
CA THR A 131 -33.83 18.72 34.57
C THR A 131 -35.13 18.56 35.36
N PRO A 132 -36.21 19.30 35.03
CA PRO A 132 -37.50 19.17 35.70
C PRO A 132 -37.95 17.71 35.64
N GLY A 133 -38.22 17.13 36.79
CA GLY A 133 -38.48 15.70 36.90
C GLY A 133 -38.96 15.33 38.28
N THR A 134 -39.20 14.04 38.48
CA THR A 134 -39.66 13.50 39.76
C THR A 134 -38.57 12.73 40.47
N GLY A 135 -38.77 12.51 41.77
CA GLY A 135 -38.18 11.34 42.42
C GLY A 135 -38.80 10.04 41.90
N LEU A 136 -38.57 8.95 42.61
CA LEU A 136 -39.22 7.67 42.36
C LEU A 136 -40.75 7.81 42.45
N LEU A 137 -41.44 7.32 41.41
CA LEU A 137 -42.90 7.34 41.31
C LEU A 137 -43.50 6.04 41.87
N ALA A 138 -44.50 6.17 42.74
CA ALA A 138 -45.14 5.02 43.39
C ALA A 138 -46.22 4.35 42.51
N SER A 139 -46.83 5.12 41.59
CA SER A 139 -47.92 4.64 40.75
C SER A 139 -47.98 5.35 39.39
N LEU A 140 -48.69 4.75 38.43
CA LEU A 140 -48.96 5.35 37.12
C LEU A 140 -49.77 6.64 37.24
N ASP A 141 -50.71 6.73 38.17
CA ASP A 141 -51.51 7.95 38.37
C ASP A 141 -50.65 9.11 38.92
N ASP A 142 -49.66 8.81 39.76
CA ASP A 142 -48.67 9.80 40.19
C ASP A 142 -47.79 10.26 39.02
N ALA A 143 -47.44 9.34 38.12
CA ALA A 143 -46.70 9.66 36.90
C ALA A 143 -47.49 10.57 35.96
N VAL A 144 -48.78 10.28 35.74
CA VAL A 144 -49.65 11.11 34.88
C VAL A 144 -49.80 12.52 35.44
N LYS A 145 -50.02 12.67 36.76
CA LYS A 145 -50.08 14.00 37.40
C LYS A 145 -48.77 14.74 37.27
N ALA A 146 -47.66 14.08 37.60
CA ALA A 146 -46.34 14.68 37.49
C ALA A 146 -46.00 15.07 36.04
N ALA A 147 -46.38 14.26 35.05
CA ALA A 147 -46.16 14.57 33.64
C ALA A 147 -46.96 15.80 33.19
N ALA A 148 -48.19 15.98 33.69
CA ALA A 148 -48.98 17.19 33.42
C ALA A 148 -48.32 18.45 34.01
N ASP A 149 -47.72 18.35 35.20
CA ASP A 149 -46.99 19.46 35.85
C ASP A 149 -45.64 19.75 35.16
N ILE A 150 -44.91 18.71 34.75
CA ILE A 150 -43.63 18.83 34.03
C ILE A 150 -43.85 19.36 32.60
N GLY A 151 -44.96 18.97 31.96
CA GLY A 151 -45.29 19.23 30.57
C GLY A 151 -44.71 18.17 29.63
N TYR A 152 -45.54 17.65 28.72
CA TYR A 152 -45.13 16.72 27.67
C TYR A 152 -44.31 17.41 26.56
N PRO A 153 -43.43 16.67 25.84
CA PRO A 153 -43.09 15.27 26.06
C PRO A 153 -42.25 15.05 27.32
N VAL A 154 -42.46 13.90 27.97
CA VAL A 154 -41.66 13.46 29.12
C VAL A 154 -40.93 12.17 28.79
N MET A 155 -39.78 11.94 29.43
CA MET A 155 -39.03 10.69 29.36
C MET A 155 -39.30 9.89 30.63
N LEU A 156 -39.96 8.73 30.48
CA LEU A 156 -40.10 7.75 31.55
C LEU A 156 -38.82 6.93 31.62
N LYS A 157 -38.17 6.89 32.80
CA LYS A 157 -36.88 6.23 33.01
C LYS A 157 -36.96 5.27 34.19
N SER A 158 -36.28 4.13 34.11
CA SER A 158 -35.99 3.28 35.26
C SER A 158 -34.78 3.78 36.05
N THR A 159 -34.73 3.56 37.37
CA THR A 159 -33.63 4.03 38.24
C THR A 159 -32.28 3.39 37.94
N ALA A 160 -32.27 2.19 37.38
CA ALA A 160 -31.05 1.44 37.09
C ALA A 160 -30.73 1.37 35.58
N GLY A 161 -31.47 2.11 34.74
CA GLY A 161 -31.29 2.10 33.29
C GLY A 161 -29.97 2.73 32.82
N GLY A 162 -29.13 1.94 32.16
CA GLY A 162 -27.92 2.37 31.43
C GLY A 162 -28.04 2.08 29.93
N GLY A 163 -27.38 2.89 29.09
CA GLY A 163 -27.25 2.61 27.66
C GLY A 163 -28.54 2.64 26.82
N GLY A 164 -29.57 3.37 27.25
CA GLY A 164 -30.84 3.47 26.51
C GLY A 164 -31.88 2.40 26.88
N ILE A 165 -31.55 1.45 27.76
CA ILE A 165 -32.45 0.38 28.19
C ILE A 165 -33.31 0.85 29.37
N GLY A 166 -34.62 0.61 29.31
CA GLY A 166 -35.55 1.02 30.36
C GLY A 166 -35.83 2.53 30.39
N LEU A 167 -35.91 3.16 29.21
CA LEU A 167 -36.35 4.54 29.04
C LEU A 167 -37.25 4.70 27.80
N THR A 168 -38.29 5.52 27.90
CA THR A 168 -39.29 5.70 26.84
C THR A 168 -39.80 7.14 26.79
N ARG A 169 -39.75 7.75 25.60
CA ARG A 169 -40.35 9.05 25.34
C ARG A 169 -41.86 8.90 25.26
N CYS A 170 -42.56 9.69 26.06
CA CYS A 170 -44.01 9.74 26.13
C CYS A 170 -44.44 11.10 25.60
N GLU A 171 -45.08 11.13 24.43
CA GLU A 171 -45.56 12.37 23.80
C GLU A 171 -46.79 12.93 24.49
N ASP A 172 -47.58 12.07 25.14
CA ASP A 172 -48.82 12.40 25.81
C ASP A 172 -49.12 11.39 26.94
N GLU A 173 -50.28 11.55 27.58
CA GLU A 173 -50.74 10.68 28.66
C GLU A 173 -50.94 9.23 28.21
N ASP A 174 -51.49 9.01 27.00
CA ASP A 174 -51.75 7.66 26.50
C ASP A 174 -50.44 6.90 26.26
N ALA A 175 -49.44 7.56 25.68
CA ALA A 175 -48.10 7.01 25.51
C ALA A 175 -47.44 6.68 26.86
N LEU A 176 -47.60 7.54 27.88
CA LEU A 176 -47.08 7.29 29.22
C LEU A 176 -47.73 6.07 29.88
N ARG A 177 -49.06 5.97 29.78
CA ARG A 177 -49.81 4.81 30.28
C ARG A 177 -49.39 3.51 29.58
N ALA A 178 -49.17 3.55 28.26
CA ALA A 178 -48.72 2.40 27.49
C ALA A 178 -47.27 1.99 27.83
N ALA A 179 -46.39 2.96 28.10
CA ALA A 179 -44.97 2.72 28.37
C ALA A 179 -44.69 2.19 29.79
N TRP A 180 -45.55 2.51 30.77
CA TRP A 180 -45.32 2.28 32.19
C TRP A 180 -44.91 0.85 32.56
N ASP A 181 -45.77 -0.13 32.24
CA ASP A 181 -45.54 -1.54 32.57
C ASP A 181 -44.40 -2.16 31.75
N SER A 182 -44.05 -1.56 30.61
CA SER A 182 -42.91 -1.99 29.80
C SER A 182 -41.60 -1.54 30.43
N VAL A 183 -41.46 -0.24 30.72
CA VAL A 183 -40.26 0.35 31.32
C VAL A 183 -39.97 -0.24 32.70
N LYS A 184 -41.00 -0.41 33.53
CA LYS A 184 -40.86 -1.03 34.86
C LYS A 184 -40.35 -2.47 34.77
N ARG A 185 -40.91 -3.26 33.86
CA ARG A 185 -40.54 -4.67 33.66
C ARG A 185 -39.13 -4.81 33.07
N LEU A 186 -38.74 -3.91 32.17
CA LEU A 186 -37.36 -3.82 31.66
C LEU A 186 -36.38 -3.48 32.79
N GLY A 187 -36.73 -2.54 33.68
CA GLY A 187 -35.94 -2.24 34.88
C GLY A 187 -35.74 -3.48 35.78
N GLU A 188 -36.83 -4.19 36.09
CA GLU A 188 -36.78 -5.41 36.91
C GLU A 188 -35.95 -6.52 36.25
N GLN A 189 -36.14 -6.76 34.95
CA GLN A 189 -35.52 -7.86 34.24
C GLN A 189 -34.01 -7.68 34.06
N PHE A 190 -33.58 -6.47 33.70
CA PHE A 190 -32.17 -6.19 33.38
C PHE A 190 -31.37 -5.74 34.59
N PHE A 191 -32.01 -5.13 35.59
CA PHE A 191 -31.29 -4.45 36.68
C PHE A 191 -31.80 -4.80 38.07
N ARG A 192 -32.80 -5.71 38.19
CA ARG A 192 -33.43 -6.10 39.46
C ARG A 192 -33.98 -4.92 40.27
N ASP A 193 -34.32 -3.81 39.61
CA ASP A 193 -34.88 -2.60 40.20
C ASP A 193 -36.10 -2.13 39.40
N ALA A 194 -37.24 -2.03 40.08
CA ALA A 194 -38.54 -1.65 39.52
C ALA A 194 -38.83 -0.14 39.60
N GLY A 195 -37.90 0.65 40.14
CA GLY A 195 -38.08 2.08 40.31
C GLY A 195 -38.17 2.81 38.97
N VAL A 196 -39.13 3.70 38.84
CA VAL A 196 -39.31 4.57 37.66
C VAL A 196 -39.52 6.02 38.07
N PHE A 197 -39.05 6.95 37.24
CA PHE A 197 -39.19 8.39 37.43
C PHE A 197 -39.40 9.08 36.08
N LEU A 198 -39.91 10.32 36.12
CA LEU A 198 -40.10 11.15 34.93
C LEU A 198 -39.09 12.28 34.89
N GLU A 199 -38.64 12.62 33.69
CA GLU A 199 -37.94 13.86 33.40
C GLU A 199 -38.55 14.52 32.17
N ARG A 200 -38.48 15.85 32.11
CA ARG A 200 -38.79 16.59 30.89
C ARG A 200 -37.92 16.08 29.76
N PHE A 201 -38.53 15.84 28.59
CA PHE A 201 -37.78 15.54 27.38
C PHE A 201 -37.59 16.83 26.57
N VAL A 202 -36.35 17.12 26.18
CA VAL A 202 -36.00 18.30 25.36
C VAL A 202 -35.75 17.82 23.92
N ASP A 203 -36.70 18.05 23.02
CA ASP A 203 -36.65 17.51 21.64
C ASP A 203 -35.43 18.02 20.84
N ARG A 204 -35.12 19.32 20.94
CA ARG A 204 -33.95 19.95 20.30
C ARG A 204 -32.89 20.33 21.33
N ALA A 205 -32.54 19.37 22.18
CA ALA A 205 -31.50 19.52 23.20
C ALA A 205 -30.13 19.82 22.55
N ARG A 206 -29.51 20.93 22.93
CA ARG A 206 -28.09 21.16 22.74
C ARG A 206 -27.29 20.57 23.89
N HIS A 207 -26.07 20.16 23.60
CA HIS A 207 -25.10 19.72 24.60
C HIS A 207 -24.07 20.82 24.75
N VAL A 208 -24.13 21.54 25.87
CA VAL A 208 -23.19 22.62 26.21
C VAL A 208 -22.45 22.22 27.47
N GLU A 209 -21.13 22.28 27.44
CA GLU A 209 -20.29 21.84 28.54
C GLU A 209 -19.29 22.92 28.95
N VAL A 210 -18.92 22.97 30.24
CA VAL A 210 -17.98 23.97 30.77
C VAL A 210 -16.69 23.30 31.18
N GLN A 211 -15.59 23.76 30.58
CA GLN A 211 -14.26 23.41 31.09
C GLN A 211 -14.04 24.09 32.43
N ILE A 212 -13.87 23.30 33.48
CA ILE A 212 -13.41 23.80 34.78
C ILE A 212 -11.97 23.37 35.05
N PHE A 213 -11.27 24.16 35.85
CA PHE A 213 -9.97 23.80 36.40
C PHE A 213 -9.91 24.17 37.87
N GLY A 214 -9.50 23.22 38.72
CA GLY A 214 -9.42 23.43 40.16
C GLY A 214 -8.05 23.12 40.75
N ASP A 215 -7.72 23.78 41.86
CA ASP A 215 -6.42 23.63 42.53
C ASP A 215 -6.38 22.52 43.58
N GLY A 216 -7.50 21.84 43.83
CA GLY A 216 -7.63 20.84 44.90
C GLY A 216 -7.76 21.44 46.31
N LYS A 217 -7.78 22.77 46.45
CA LYS A 217 -7.78 23.51 47.72
C LYS A 217 -8.99 24.46 47.85
N GLY A 218 -9.94 24.35 46.93
CA GLY A 218 -11.24 25.03 46.98
C GLY A 218 -11.41 26.15 45.95
N ARG A 219 -10.38 26.51 45.16
CA ARG A 219 -10.54 27.49 44.07
C ARG A 219 -10.73 26.77 42.74
N VAL A 220 -11.77 27.16 42.01
CA VAL A 220 -12.10 26.62 40.68
C VAL A 220 -12.36 27.79 39.71
N VAL A 221 -11.96 27.63 38.46
CA VAL A 221 -12.21 28.59 37.38
C VAL A 221 -12.88 27.90 36.19
N ALA A 222 -13.81 28.60 35.52
CA ALA A 222 -14.34 28.18 34.22
C ALA A 222 -13.46 28.78 33.11
N LEU A 223 -12.91 27.94 32.24
CA LEU A 223 -12.04 28.34 31.12
C LEU A 223 -12.83 28.64 29.83
N GLY A 224 -14.16 28.51 29.89
CA GLY A 224 -15.07 28.68 28.75
C GLY A 224 -15.99 27.47 28.57
N GLU A 225 -17.00 27.65 27.73
CA GLU A 225 -17.94 26.61 27.34
C GLU A 225 -17.68 26.08 25.93
N ARG A 226 -18.01 24.82 25.68
CA ARG A 226 -17.99 24.18 24.37
C ARG A 226 -19.40 23.71 24.01
N ASP A 227 -19.76 23.81 22.74
CA ASP A 227 -20.92 23.13 22.19
C ASP A 227 -20.49 21.81 21.55
N CYS A 228 -21.07 20.72 22.03
CA CYS A 228 -20.80 19.36 21.59
C CYS A 228 -22.08 18.70 21.04
N SER A 229 -23.01 19.49 20.50
CA SER A 229 -24.33 19.03 20.07
C SER A 229 -24.28 18.18 18.81
N LEU A 230 -23.24 18.28 17.97
CA LEU A 230 -23.13 17.43 16.78
C LEU A 230 -22.66 16.03 17.17
N GLN A 231 -23.65 15.19 17.49
CA GLN A 231 -23.46 13.81 17.93
C GLN A 231 -24.17 12.84 17.00
N ARG A 232 -23.59 11.67 16.83
CA ARG A 232 -24.19 10.52 16.15
C ARG A 232 -24.34 9.40 17.15
N ARG A 233 -25.57 8.96 17.45
CA ARG A 233 -25.83 7.92 18.48
C ARG A 233 -25.08 8.21 19.79
N ASN A 234 -25.12 9.47 20.23
CA ASN A 234 -24.45 9.99 21.42
C ASN A 234 -22.90 9.99 21.37
N GLN A 235 -22.29 9.78 20.20
CA GLN A 235 -20.86 9.96 19.98
C GLN A 235 -20.60 11.33 19.38
N LYS A 236 -19.79 12.17 20.04
CA LYS A 236 -19.44 13.52 19.57
C LYS A 236 -18.58 13.43 18.30
N VAL A 237 -18.85 14.29 17.32
CA VAL A 237 -18.17 14.30 16.00
C VAL A 237 -17.53 15.65 15.68
N VAL A 238 -18.21 16.73 16.06
CA VAL A 238 -17.78 18.12 15.85
C VAL A 238 -18.08 18.91 17.11
N GLU A 239 -17.12 19.71 17.54
CA GLU A 239 -17.20 20.54 18.74
C GLU A 239 -16.73 21.96 18.43
N GLU A 240 -17.32 22.95 19.07
CA GLU A 240 -16.94 24.35 18.87
C GLU A 240 -16.98 25.17 20.16
N THR A 241 -16.16 26.22 20.21
CA THR A 241 -16.17 27.25 21.26
C THR A 241 -15.97 28.62 20.64
N PRO A 242 -16.61 29.68 21.17
CA PRO A 242 -17.67 29.64 22.17
C PRO A 242 -18.96 28.98 21.64
N ALA A 243 -19.87 28.59 22.53
CA ALA A 243 -21.15 28.00 22.12
C ALA A 243 -21.97 29.04 21.31
N PRO A 244 -22.40 28.73 20.08
CA PRO A 244 -23.13 29.68 19.24
C PRO A 244 -24.52 29.96 19.79
N ASN A 245 -25.11 31.12 19.50
CA ASN A 245 -26.48 31.47 19.89
C ASN A 245 -26.79 31.24 21.39
N LEU A 246 -25.80 31.39 22.28
CA LEU A 246 -25.95 31.32 23.73
C LEU A 246 -25.90 32.74 24.32
N PRO A 247 -27.00 33.27 24.88
CA PRO A 247 -27.02 34.60 25.48
C PRO A 247 -25.98 34.75 26.59
N GLN A 248 -25.37 35.93 26.70
CA GLN A 248 -24.30 36.20 27.67
C GLN A 248 -24.75 35.95 29.12
N ALA A 249 -25.99 36.28 29.47
CA ALA A 249 -26.54 36.04 30.81
C ALA A 249 -26.60 34.54 31.15
N SER A 250 -27.05 33.72 30.18
CA SER A 250 -27.12 32.26 30.32
C SER A 250 -25.73 31.65 30.38
N ARG A 251 -24.77 32.15 29.58
CA ARG A 251 -23.35 31.75 29.64
C ARG A 251 -22.75 32.00 31.02
N GLU A 252 -22.92 33.20 31.56
CA GLU A 252 -22.42 33.56 32.90
C GLU A 252 -23.07 32.73 34.01
N ALA A 253 -24.36 32.41 33.89
CA ALA A 253 -25.06 31.54 34.83
C ALA A 253 -24.53 30.09 34.76
N LEU A 254 -24.31 29.59 33.55
CA LEU A 254 -23.80 28.25 33.27
C LEU A 254 -22.35 28.08 33.76
N HIS A 255 -21.48 29.06 33.53
CA HIS A 255 -20.11 29.07 34.09
C HIS A 255 -20.12 29.10 35.62
N ARG A 256 -20.97 29.94 36.23
CA ARG A 256 -21.07 30.05 37.69
C ARG A 256 -21.55 28.75 38.32
N ALA A 257 -22.54 28.10 37.72
CA ALA A 257 -23.04 26.81 38.20
C ALA A 257 -21.95 25.72 38.16
N ALA A 258 -21.17 25.68 37.07
CA ALA A 258 -20.05 24.75 36.94
C ALA A 258 -18.94 24.99 37.99
N VAL A 259 -18.57 26.26 38.21
CA VAL A 259 -17.59 26.65 39.25
C VAL A 259 -18.07 26.24 40.64
N GLN A 260 -19.30 26.60 41.01
CA GLN A 260 -19.88 26.28 42.33
C GLN A 260 -19.93 24.78 42.59
N LEU A 261 -20.26 23.97 41.57
CA LEU A 261 -20.24 22.52 41.68
C LEU A 261 -18.81 22.00 41.94
N GLY A 262 -17.81 22.51 41.21
CA GLY A 262 -16.41 22.15 41.44
C GLY A 262 -15.89 22.56 42.82
N GLU A 263 -16.21 23.77 43.27
CA GLU A 263 -15.84 24.28 44.60
C GLU A 263 -16.43 23.42 45.73
N SER A 264 -17.64 22.90 45.56
CA SER A 264 -18.33 22.08 46.57
C SER A 264 -17.58 20.80 46.97
N VAL A 265 -16.67 20.31 46.12
CA VAL A 265 -15.83 19.13 46.37
C VAL A 265 -14.33 19.42 46.34
N ASN A 266 -13.94 20.70 46.39
CA ASN A 266 -12.56 21.16 46.25
C ASN A 266 -11.87 20.57 45.00
N TYR A 267 -12.55 20.56 43.86
CA TYR A 267 -12.10 19.86 42.65
C TYR A 267 -10.62 20.14 42.31
N ARG A 268 -9.88 19.10 41.89
CA ARG A 268 -8.46 19.19 41.50
C ARG A 268 -8.30 18.90 40.02
N SER A 269 -7.41 19.64 39.34
CA SER A 269 -7.05 19.45 37.93
C SER A 269 -8.17 19.84 36.96
N ALA A 270 -8.11 19.33 35.72
CA ALA A 270 -9.12 19.55 34.70
C ALA A 270 -10.38 18.70 34.93
N GLY A 271 -11.55 19.29 34.69
CA GLY A 271 -12.84 18.61 34.71
C GLY A 271 -13.83 19.30 33.79
N THR A 272 -14.90 18.62 33.43
CA THR A 272 -15.95 19.23 32.61
C THR A 272 -17.33 18.98 33.20
N VAL A 273 -18.13 20.05 33.30
CA VAL A 273 -19.52 19.98 33.72
C VAL A 273 -20.40 20.09 32.48
N GLU A 274 -21.13 19.02 32.17
CA GLU A 274 -21.98 18.93 30.98
C GLU A 274 -23.42 19.34 31.29
N PHE A 275 -24.05 20.04 30.34
CA PHE A 275 -25.43 20.51 30.44
C PHE A 275 -26.24 20.20 29.18
N ILE A 276 -27.52 19.93 29.38
CA ILE A 276 -28.55 20.01 28.35
C ILE A 276 -28.98 21.47 28.25
N TYR A 277 -28.98 22.07 27.05
CA TYR A 277 -29.48 23.42 26.81
C TYR A 277 -30.72 23.40 25.90
N ASP A 278 -31.82 23.97 26.38
CA ASP A 278 -33.09 24.16 25.66
C ASP A 278 -33.14 25.58 25.10
N ALA A 279 -32.61 25.75 23.88
CA ALA A 279 -32.46 27.06 23.24
C ALA A 279 -33.78 27.87 23.13
N PRO A 280 -34.95 27.27 22.77
CA PRO A 280 -36.23 27.98 22.79
C PRO A 280 -36.64 28.57 24.15
N ARG A 281 -36.27 27.92 25.25
CA ARG A 281 -36.59 28.37 26.62
C ARG A 281 -35.48 29.18 27.26
N ASP A 282 -34.28 29.17 26.69
CA ASP A 282 -33.06 29.72 27.27
C ASP A 282 -32.78 29.12 28.67
N GLU A 283 -33.02 27.82 28.83
CA GLU A 283 -32.81 27.06 30.07
C GLU A 283 -31.73 26.00 29.88
N PHE A 284 -30.88 25.81 30.89
CA PHE A 284 -29.89 24.72 30.91
C PHE A 284 -30.09 23.84 32.13
N TYR A 285 -29.72 22.56 32.01
CA TYR A 285 -29.89 21.56 33.05
C TYR A 285 -28.66 20.66 33.16
N PHE A 286 -28.25 20.35 34.39
CA PHE A 286 -27.12 19.46 34.67
C PHE A 286 -27.32 18.07 34.04
N LEU A 287 -26.26 17.59 33.37
CA LEU A 287 -26.20 16.24 32.81
C LEU A 287 -25.25 15.35 33.63
N GLU A 288 -23.95 15.68 33.61
CA GLU A 288 -22.91 14.94 34.34
C GLU A 288 -21.64 15.79 34.54
N VAL A 289 -20.68 15.23 35.29
CA VAL A 289 -19.31 15.75 35.38
C VAL A 289 -18.35 14.69 34.90
N ASN A 290 -17.53 14.99 33.88
CA ASN A 290 -16.41 14.13 33.55
C ASN A 290 -15.20 14.53 34.40
N THR A 291 -14.68 13.57 35.16
CA THR A 291 -13.63 13.77 36.16
C THR A 291 -12.22 13.65 35.56
N ARG A 292 -12.05 14.24 34.37
CA ARG A 292 -10.85 14.11 33.53
C ARG A 292 -10.79 15.20 32.47
N LEU A 293 -9.66 15.25 31.75
CA LEU A 293 -9.59 15.96 30.47
C LEU A 293 -10.49 15.28 29.43
N GLN A 294 -11.00 16.04 28.46
CA GLN A 294 -11.82 15.51 27.36
C GLN A 294 -11.09 15.61 26.01
N VAL A 295 -11.63 14.91 25.01
CA VAL A 295 -11.05 14.82 23.67
C VAL A 295 -10.98 16.23 23.04
N GLU A 296 -12.05 16.98 23.19
CA GLU A 296 -12.33 18.31 22.66
C GLU A 296 -11.66 19.47 23.44
N HIS A 297 -10.80 19.19 24.42
CA HIS A 297 -10.04 20.23 25.12
C HIS A 297 -9.21 21.17 24.20
N PRO A 298 -8.71 20.77 23.00
CA PRO A 298 -7.93 21.65 22.14
C PRO A 298 -8.65 22.92 21.73
N VAL A 299 -9.98 22.90 21.53
CA VAL A 299 -10.70 24.11 21.12
C VAL A 299 -10.66 25.16 22.23
N THR A 300 -10.70 24.74 23.49
CA THR A 300 -10.50 25.63 24.65
C THR A 300 -9.07 26.17 24.71
N GLU A 301 -8.06 25.34 24.43
CA GLU A 301 -6.66 25.79 24.36
C GLU A 301 -6.46 26.86 23.29
N MET A 302 -7.07 26.70 22.10
CA MET A 302 -6.92 27.65 21.00
C MET A 302 -7.44 29.05 21.37
N VAL A 303 -8.55 29.14 22.09
CA VAL A 303 -9.15 30.44 22.46
C VAL A 303 -8.61 31.03 23.76
N THR A 304 -7.97 30.24 24.62
CA THR A 304 -7.39 30.72 25.89
C THR A 304 -5.88 30.95 25.81
N GLY A 305 -5.19 30.21 24.94
CA GLY A 305 -3.72 30.17 24.88
C GLY A 305 -3.09 29.30 25.98
N LEU A 306 -3.89 28.55 26.74
CA LEU A 306 -3.42 27.65 27.80
C LEU A 306 -3.03 26.28 27.22
N ASP A 307 -1.98 25.67 27.77
CA ASP A 307 -1.75 24.22 27.65
C ASP A 307 -2.34 23.53 28.88
N LEU A 308 -3.48 22.86 28.71
CA LEU A 308 -4.21 22.27 29.83
C LEU A 308 -3.44 21.11 30.46
N ILE A 309 -2.64 20.37 29.69
CA ILE A 309 -1.80 19.30 30.24
C ILE A 309 -0.69 19.91 31.11
N GLU A 310 -0.10 21.04 30.70
CA GLU A 310 0.85 21.77 31.55
C GLU A 310 0.19 22.23 32.86
N CYS A 311 -1.02 22.78 32.80
CA CYS A 311 -1.77 23.14 34.00
C CYS A 311 -2.00 21.93 34.91
N MET A 312 -2.40 20.79 34.35
CA MET A 312 -2.63 19.53 35.10
C MET A 312 -1.34 19.03 35.76
N LEU A 313 -0.20 19.11 35.07
CA LEU A 313 1.12 18.77 35.61
C LEU A 313 1.50 19.67 36.79
N ASN A 314 1.31 20.98 36.65
CA ASN A 314 1.66 21.97 37.67
C ASN A 314 0.87 21.74 38.97
N VAL A 315 -0.46 21.56 38.88
CA VAL A 315 -1.28 21.30 40.08
C VAL A 315 -0.92 19.98 40.74
N ALA A 316 -0.65 18.92 39.97
CA ALA A 316 -0.24 17.63 40.51
C ALA A 316 1.13 17.68 41.18
N ALA A 317 2.04 18.52 40.68
CA ALA A 317 3.36 18.75 41.27
C ALA A 317 3.33 19.70 42.49
N GLY A 318 2.17 20.29 42.81
CA GLY A 318 2.02 21.28 43.89
C GLY A 318 2.59 22.67 43.54
N GLU A 319 2.86 22.92 42.25
CA GLU A 319 3.31 24.22 41.74
C GLU A 319 2.16 25.25 41.72
N PRO A 320 2.44 26.55 41.84
CA PRO A 320 1.40 27.58 41.75
C PRO A 320 0.81 27.67 40.33
N LEU A 321 -0.51 27.83 40.25
CA LEU A 321 -1.22 28.10 38.99
C LEU A 321 -1.21 29.59 38.65
N ASP A 322 -1.10 29.91 37.36
CA ASP A 322 -1.21 31.28 36.84
C ASP A 322 -2.68 31.70 36.73
N TRP A 323 -3.27 32.05 37.88
CA TRP A 323 -4.67 32.49 37.94
C TRP A 323 -5.01 33.66 37.01
N PRO A 324 -4.18 34.73 36.91
CA PRO A 324 -4.42 35.78 35.92
C PRO A 324 -4.56 35.28 34.48
N ALA A 325 -3.74 34.32 34.05
CA ALA A 325 -3.85 33.72 32.73
C ALA A 325 -5.14 32.88 32.59
N MET A 326 -5.48 32.10 33.62
CA MET A 326 -6.66 31.23 33.61
C MET A 326 -8.00 31.98 33.69
N GLU A 327 -8.02 33.17 34.29
CA GLU A 327 -9.21 34.03 34.40
C GLU A 327 -9.40 34.94 33.18
N LYS A 328 -8.47 34.92 32.22
CA LYS A 328 -8.59 35.70 30.99
C LYS A 328 -9.71 35.15 30.11
N ALA A 329 -10.60 36.04 29.66
CA ALA A 329 -11.70 35.65 28.78
C ALA A 329 -11.18 35.07 27.45
N PRO A 330 -11.78 33.97 26.94
CA PRO A 330 -11.48 33.39 25.63
C PRO A 330 -11.51 34.41 24.49
N GLN A 331 -10.63 34.25 23.51
CA GLN A 331 -10.46 35.13 22.35
C GLN A 331 -10.66 34.39 21.03
N GLY A 332 -11.52 34.92 20.17
CA GLY A 332 -11.87 34.32 18.89
C GLY A 332 -12.80 33.12 19.02
N ALA A 333 -12.79 32.23 18.02
CA ALA A 333 -13.54 30.98 18.03
C ALA A 333 -12.67 29.83 17.51
N SER A 334 -12.95 28.62 17.97
CA SER A 334 -12.27 27.40 17.55
C SER A 334 -13.27 26.28 17.29
N MET A 335 -12.96 25.45 16.31
CA MET A 335 -13.74 24.26 15.96
C MET A 335 -12.80 23.06 15.88
N GLU A 336 -13.29 21.90 16.32
CA GLU A 336 -12.65 20.60 16.18
C GLU A 336 -13.57 19.67 15.39
N VAL A 337 -12.97 18.82 14.55
CA VAL A 337 -13.63 17.67 13.96
C VAL A 337 -12.81 16.41 14.23
N ARG A 338 -13.50 15.31 14.49
CA ARG A 338 -12.87 14.00 14.76
C ARG A 338 -12.83 13.15 13.51
N ILE A 339 -11.63 12.87 13.03
CA ILE A 339 -11.41 12.01 11.86
C ILE A 339 -11.26 10.57 12.34
N TYR A 340 -12.10 9.69 11.83
CA TYR A 340 -12.20 8.28 12.19
C TYR A 340 -11.95 7.35 11.00
N ALA A 341 -11.31 6.21 11.26
CA ALA A 341 -11.24 5.05 10.40
C ALA A 341 -12.57 4.29 10.41
N GLU A 342 -13.62 4.93 9.90
CA GLU A 342 -14.97 4.39 9.81
C GLU A 342 -15.51 4.59 8.39
N ASP A 343 -16.38 3.70 7.94
CA ASP A 343 -17.12 3.84 6.68
C ASP A 343 -18.54 4.39 6.96
N PRO A 344 -18.82 5.68 6.68
CA PRO A 344 -20.13 6.28 6.94
C PRO A 344 -21.27 5.62 6.18
N LEU A 345 -21.00 5.06 4.99
CA LEU A 345 -22.00 4.37 4.17
C LEU A 345 -22.40 3.02 4.77
N LYS A 346 -21.45 2.34 5.44
CA LYS A 346 -21.68 1.07 6.14
C LYS A 346 -22.00 1.27 7.62
N ASN A 347 -22.82 2.28 7.90
CA ASN A 347 -23.26 2.60 9.26
C ASN A 347 -22.08 2.81 10.23
N PHE A 348 -21.00 3.44 9.74
CA PHE A 348 -19.78 3.75 10.50
C PHE A 348 -19.09 2.50 11.04
N GLN A 349 -19.09 1.44 10.24
CA GLN A 349 -18.30 0.26 10.55
C GLN A 349 -16.81 0.64 10.61
N PRO A 350 -16.05 0.21 11.64
CA PRO A 350 -14.61 0.42 11.71
C PRO A 350 -13.90 -0.18 10.48
N SER A 351 -12.94 0.56 9.94
CA SER A 351 -12.18 0.20 8.73
C SER A 351 -10.69 0.07 9.07
N PRO A 352 -10.26 -1.06 9.65
CA PRO A 352 -8.84 -1.29 9.95
C PRO A 352 -8.01 -1.47 8.67
N GLY A 353 -6.71 -1.22 8.78
CA GLY A 353 -5.75 -1.41 7.69
C GLY A 353 -4.66 -0.35 7.67
N VAL A 354 -3.86 -0.34 6.61
CA VAL A 354 -2.72 0.57 6.47
C VAL A 354 -3.15 1.85 5.76
N LEU A 355 -2.80 2.99 6.35
CA LEU A 355 -2.91 4.29 5.68
C LEU A 355 -1.77 4.43 4.66
N THR A 356 -2.10 4.38 3.37
CA THR A 356 -1.12 4.45 2.28
C THR A 356 -0.70 5.87 1.91
N GLU A 357 -1.47 6.87 2.34
CA GLU A 357 -1.08 8.28 2.32
C GLU A 357 -1.79 8.98 3.49
N VAL A 358 -1.03 9.82 4.20
CA VAL A 358 -1.54 10.74 5.22
C VAL A 358 -0.98 12.12 4.94
N PHE A 359 -1.87 13.08 4.70
CA PHE A 359 -1.51 14.48 4.56
C PHE A 359 -2.54 15.37 5.26
N PHE A 360 -2.03 16.26 6.11
CA PHE A 360 -2.79 17.32 6.74
C PHE A 360 -2.16 18.69 6.38
N PRO A 361 -2.96 19.76 6.28
CA PRO A 361 -2.41 21.11 6.05
C PRO A 361 -1.57 21.60 7.24
N GLU A 362 -0.54 22.43 6.98
CA GLU A 362 0.44 22.86 8.00
C GLU A 362 -0.06 24.00 8.91
N ASP A 363 -1.01 24.80 8.45
CA ASP A 363 -1.53 26.00 9.10
C ASP A 363 -2.69 25.72 10.07
N VAL A 364 -2.91 24.45 10.41
CA VAL A 364 -3.92 24.00 11.37
C VAL A 364 -3.32 23.10 12.43
N ARG A 365 -3.94 23.10 13.62
CA ARG A 365 -3.52 22.19 14.68
C ARG A 365 -4.09 20.80 14.39
N VAL A 366 -3.22 19.80 14.38
CA VAL A 366 -3.60 18.40 14.24
C VAL A 366 -3.11 17.63 15.45
N ASP A 367 -4.05 17.11 16.23
CA ASP A 367 -3.75 16.18 17.31
C ASP A 367 -4.09 14.77 16.83
N GLY A 368 -3.08 14.04 16.31
CA GLY A 368 -3.24 12.67 15.80
C GLY A 368 -2.07 11.75 16.17
N TRP A 369 -2.16 10.50 15.72
CA TRP A 369 -1.14 9.46 15.95
C TRP A 369 -0.85 8.63 14.70
N VAL A 370 -1.13 9.15 13.51
CA VAL A 370 -0.87 8.44 12.27
C VAL A 370 0.10 9.19 11.37
N SER A 371 0.79 8.43 10.53
CA SER A 371 1.55 8.91 9.38
C SER A 371 1.36 7.93 8.23
N THR A 372 1.86 8.26 7.05
CA THR A 372 1.90 7.31 5.93
C THR A 372 2.60 6.03 6.36
N GLY A 373 1.93 4.88 6.18
CA GLY A 373 2.39 3.57 6.63
C GLY A 373 2.00 3.19 8.06
N SER A 374 1.20 3.99 8.76
CA SER A 374 0.56 3.56 10.02
C SER A 374 -0.51 2.51 9.76
N GLU A 375 -0.52 1.46 10.58
CA GLU A 375 -1.58 0.45 10.62
C GLU A 375 -2.61 0.82 11.70
N VAL A 376 -3.86 1.01 11.29
CA VAL A 376 -4.99 1.25 12.19
C VAL A 376 -5.64 -0.10 12.50
N SER A 377 -5.54 -0.55 13.75
CA SER A 377 -6.10 -1.82 14.19
C SER A 377 -7.59 -1.73 14.56
N ALA A 378 -8.25 -2.88 14.69
CA ALA A 378 -9.64 -2.97 15.13
C ALA A 378 -9.79 -3.18 16.66
N PHE A 379 -8.68 -3.20 17.42
CA PHE A 379 -8.69 -3.59 18.83
C PHE A 379 -9.15 -2.49 19.79
N TYR A 380 -9.05 -1.23 19.37
CA TYR A 380 -9.28 -0.05 20.20
C TYR A 380 -10.33 0.88 19.58
N ASP A 381 -10.07 2.18 19.67
CA ASP A 381 -10.86 3.24 19.06
C ASP A 381 -10.34 3.57 17.64
N PRO A 382 -11.24 3.84 16.67
CA PRO A 382 -10.85 4.12 15.29
C PRO A 382 -10.42 5.56 15.02
N MET A 383 -10.22 6.44 16.03
CA MET A 383 -9.84 7.83 15.78
C MET A 383 -8.45 7.91 15.18
N ILE A 384 -8.32 8.64 14.08
CA ILE A 384 -7.08 8.86 13.35
C ILE A 384 -6.41 10.13 13.86
N ALA A 385 -7.18 11.21 13.89
CA ALA A 385 -6.72 12.54 14.26
C ALA A 385 -7.90 13.44 14.61
N LYS A 386 -7.58 14.52 15.33
CA LYS A 386 -8.46 15.67 15.54
C LYS A 386 -7.89 16.83 14.73
N LEU A 387 -8.74 17.44 13.93
CA LEU A 387 -8.39 18.60 13.12
C LEU A 387 -8.99 19.84 13.80
N ILE A 388 -8.14 20.77 14.22
CA ILE A 388 -8.52 21.91 15.05
C ILE A 388 -8.11 23.22 14.39
N VAL A 389 -9.05 24.14 14.29
CA VAL A 389 -8.83 25.46 13.69
C VAL A 389 -9.16 26.58 14.67
N HIS A 390 -8.55 27.75 14.48
CA HIS A 390 -8.81 28.95 15.26
C HIS A 390 -9.04 30.14 14.33
N GLY A 391 -10.13 30.84 14.55
CA GLY A 391 -10.55 32.02 13.80
C GLY A 391 -10.79 33.23 14.70
N THR A 392 -10.83 34.41 14.08
CA THR A 392 -11.18 35.65 14.78
C THR A 392 -12.61 35.65 15.29
N ASP A 393 -13.47 34.88 14.64
CA ASP A 393 -14.86 34.59 15.01
C ASP A 393 -15.27 33.22 14.46
N ARG A 394 -16.52 32.84 14.70
CA ARG A 394 -17.08 31.55 14.26
C ARG A 394 -17.08 31.38 12.74
N GLN A 395 -17.31 32.44 11.97
CA GLN A 395 -17.36 32.36 10.50
C GLN A 395 -15.97 32.12 9.93
N ASP A 396 -14.95 32.82 10.45
CA ASP A 396 -13.55 32.59 10.09
C ASP A 396 -13.09 31.18 10.48
N ALA A 397 -13.44 30.71 11.69
CA ALA A 397 -13.15 29.34 12.11
C ALA A 397 -13.80 28.29 11.19
N LEU A 398 -15.06 28.49 10.79
CA LEU A 398 -15.75 27.59 9.86
C LEU A 398 -15.13 27.58 8.46
N ALA A 399 -14.72 28.75 7.96
CA ALA A 399 -14.03 28.86 6.67
C ALA A 399 -12.70 28.11 6.69
N LYS A 400 -11.91 28.27 7.77
CA LYS A 400 -10.66 27.53 8.00
C LYS A 400 -10.90 26.02 8.13
N MET A 401 -11.92 25.60 8.87
CA MET A 401 -12.28 24.19 9.01
C MET A 401 -12.62 23.57 7.64
N SER A 402 -13.43 24.28 6.85
CA SER A 402 -13.82 23.84 5.50
C SER A 402 -12.60 23.71 4.59
N ALA A 403 -11.69 24.68 4.60
CA ALA A 403 -10.46 24.65 3.83
C ALA A 403 -9.53 23.49 4.27
N ALA A 404 -9.40 23.28 5.58
CA ALA A 404 -8.55 22.24 6.15
C ALA A 404 -9.06 20.82 5.81
N LEU A 405 -10.36 20.59 5.93
CA LEU A 405 -11.01 19.34 5.50
C LEU A 405 -10.89 19.14 3.99
N ALA A 406 -11.01 20.21 3.18
CA ALA A 406 -10.86 20.14 1.74
C ALA A 406 -9.43 19.81 1.29
N ALA A 407 -8.41 20.16 2.09
CA ALA A 407 -7.00 19.90 1.79
C ALA A 407 -6.45 18.57 2.37
N THR A 408 -7.10 18.01 3.39
CA THR A 408 -6.66 16.76 4.05
C THR A 408 -6.84 15.54 3.13
N ARG A 409 -5.81 14.69 3.04
CA ARG A 409 -5.81 13.42 2.28
C ARG A 409 -5.52 12.23 3.19
N LEU A 410 -6.36 11.21 3.11
CA LEU A 410 -6.22 9.94 3.82
C LEU A 410 -6.63 8.81 2.87
N HIS A 411 -5.71 7.92 2.55
CA HIS A 411 -5.96 6.80 1.62
C HIS A 411 -5.54 5.47 2.23
N GLY A 412 -6.07 4.37 1.70
CA GLY A 412 -5.75 2.99 2.07
C GLY A 412 -6.86 2.28 2.87
N ILE A 413 -7.65 3.05 3.62
CA ILE A 413 -8.83 2.60 4.38
C ILE A 413 -9.97 3.61 4.22
N ALA A 414 -11.20 3.18 4.52
CA ALA A 414 -12.33 4.10 4.59
C ALA A 414 -12.19 5.05 5.80
N THR A 415 -12.57 6.31 5.62
CA THR A 415 -12.59 7.31 6.68
C THR A 415 -13.85 8.15 6.61
N ASN A 416 -14.18 8.82 7.70
CA ASN A 416 -15.33 9.72 7.76
C ASN A 416 -15.06 11.13 7.18
N ILE A 417 -13.92 11.37 6.51
CA ILE A 417 -13.51 12.72 6.08
C ILE A 417 -14.53 13.39 5.15
N ASP A 418 -15.06 12.65 4.18
CA ASP A 418 -16.05 13.18 3.24
C ASP A 418 -17.40 13.45 3.92
N TYR A 419 -17.77 12.61 4.89
CA TYR A 419 -18.91 12.86 5.76
C TYR A 419 -18.75 14.17 6.54
N LEU A 420 -17.57 14.41 7.13
CA LEU A 420 -17.28 15.66 7.85
C LEU A 420 -17.39 16.89 6.95
N ARG A 421 -16.85 16.83 5.72
CA ARG A 421 -16.97 17.91 4.72
C ARG A 421 -18.43 18.29 4.48
N GLN A 422 -19.31 17.31 4.36
CA GLN A 422 -20.74 17.55 4.13
C GLN A 422 -21.45 18.06 5.39
N VAL A 423 -21.14 17.52 6.57
CA VAL A 423 -21.75 17.94 7.85
C VAL A 423 -21.48 19.42 8.13
N VAL A 424 -20.22 19.87 8.01
CA VAL A 424 -19.87 21.28 8.29
C VAL A 424 -20.42 22.25 7.24
N ALA A 425 -20.76 21.76 6.04
CA ALA A 425 -21.38 22.55 4.99
C ALA A 425 -22.90 22.73 5.15
N THR A 426 -23.54 21.98 6.07
CA THR A 426 -24.99 22.07 6.26
C THR A 426 -25.44 23.46 6.74
N PRO A 427 -26.60 23.98 6.26
CA PRO A 427 -27.13 25.26 6.75
C PRO A 427 -27.31 25.31 8.26
N VAL A 428 -27.84 24.24 8.86
CA VAL A 428 -28.09 24.16 10.32
C VAL A 428 -26.80 24.33 11.13
N PHE A 429 -25.69 23.72 10.69
CA PHE A 429 -24.40 23.93 11.35
C PHE A 429 -23.87 25.34 11.07
N ARG A 430 -23.93 25.82 9.83
CA ARG A 430 -23.50 27.18 9.47
C ARG A 430 -24.20 28.26 10.29
N ASP A 431 -25.47 28.07 10.62
CA ASP A 431 -26.30 29.03 11.35
C ASP A 431 -26.20 28.86 12.89
N GLY A 432 -25.55 27.79 13.36
CA GLY A 432 -25.39 27.53 14.80
C GLY A 432 -26.69 27.05 15.48
N GLU A 433 -27.51 26.28 14.75
CA GLU A 433 -28.81 25.77 15.21
C GLU A 433 -28.82 24.24 15.45
N MET A 434 -27.65 23.67 15.71
CA MET A 434 -27.45 22.23 15.95
C MET A 434 -28.13 21.74 17.24
N TRP A 435 -28.42 20.44 17.29
CA TRP A 435 -28.92 19.72 18.46
C TRP A 435 -28.39 18.27 18.45
N THR A 436 -28.42 17.61 19.61
CA THR A 436 -27.83 16.28 19.88
C THR A 436 -28.27 15.15 18.94
N ARG A 437 -29.42 15.28 18.27
CA ARG A 437 -29.97 14.27 17.35
C ARG A 437 -29.95 14.70 15.89
N MET A 438 -29.31 15.81 15.56
CA MET A 438 -29.29 16.36 14.20
C MET A 438 -28.75 15.32 13.19
N LEU A 439 -27.65 14.66 13.53
CA LEU A 439 -26.98 13.71 12.64
C LEU A 439 -27.75 12.39 12.48
N ASP A 440 -28.73 12.07 13.35
CA ASP A 440 -29.59 10.88 13.19
C ASP A 440 -30.41 10.93 11.89
N SER A 441 -30.67 12.14 11.37
CA SER A 441 -31.47 12.40 10.17
C SER A 441 -30.65 12.93 8.99
N PHE A 442 -29.33 13.07 9.16
CA PHE A 442 -28.45 13.56 8.10
C PHE A 442 -28.25 12.48 7.03
N VAL A 443 -28.46 12.85 5.76
CA VAL A 443 -28.31 11.94 4.62
C VAL A 443 -26.95 12.19 3.97
N TYR A 444 -26.01 11.27 4.21
CA TYR A 444 -24.70 11.28 3.59
C TYR A 444 -24.79 10.86 2.11
N SER A 445 -24.16 11.64 1.21
CA SER A 445 -24.11 11.36 -0.23
C SER A 445 -22.66 11.12 -0.68
N PRO A 446 -22.14 9.88 -0.64
CA PRO A 446 -20.75 9.59 -0.96
C PRO A 446 -20.44 9.76 -2.45
N ASN A 447 -19.27 10.33 -2.77
CA ASN A 447 -18.73 10.32 -4.12
C ASN A 447 -17.86 9.08 -4.39
N ALA A 448 -18.46 7.89 -4.30
CA ALA A 448 -17.73 6.62 -4.36
C ALA A 448 -18.43 5.53 -5.17
N ILE A 449 -17.64 4.56 -5.61
CA ILE A 449 -18.07 3.34 -6.28
C ILE A 449 -17.69 2.16 -5.38
N GLU A 450 -18.67 1.36 -5.00
CA GLU A 450 -18.48 0.16 -4.17
C GLU A 450 -18.23 -1.07 -5.04
N VAL A 451 -17.22 -1.85 -4.67
CA VAL A 451 -16.93 -3.15 -5.29
C VAL A 451 -17.81 -4.23 -4.64
N ILE A 452 -18.85 -4.67 -5.35
CA ILE A 452 -19.72 -5.78 -4.92
C ILE A 452 -19.04 -7.12 -5.20
N ALA A 453 -18.46 -7.25 -6.40
CA ALA A 453 -17.61 -8.37 -6.77
C ALA A 453 -16.40 -7.85 -7.56
N PRO A 454 -15.16 -8.23 -7.21
CA PRO A 454 -13.96 -7.64 -7.80
C PRO A 454 -13.63 -8.15 -9.21
N GLY A 455 -14.24 -9.23 -9.69
CA GLY A 455 -13.78 -9.93 -10.90
C GLY A 455 -12.51 -10.76 -10.64
N THR A 456 -11.88 -11.29 -11.69
CA THR A 456 -10.73 -12.20 -11.55
C THR A 456 -9.46 -11.47 -11.10
N TYR A 457 -9.13 -10.34 -11.76
CA TYR A 457 -7.99 -9.51 -11.44
C TYR A 457 -8.25 -8.08 -11.90
N SER A 458 -8.69 -7.24 -10.97
CA SER A 458 -9.05 -5.85 -11.22
C SER A 458 -8.11 -4.91 -10.48
N SER A 459 -7.58 -3.90 -11.16
CA SER A 459 -6.62 -2.95 -10.57
C SER A 459 -6.81 -1.54 -11.10
N VAL A 460 -6.43 -0.56 -10.27
CA VAL A 460 -6.36 0.84 -10.69
C VAL A 460 -5.07 1.05 -11.48
N GLN A 461 -5.16 1.66 -12.65
CA GLN A 461 -4.02 1.96 -13.50
C GLN A 461 -4.12 3.39 -14.03
N ASP A 462 -2.98 4.01 -14.33
CA ASP A 462 -2.86 5.29 -15.04
C ASP A 462 -1.85 5.17 -16.19
N TYR A 463 -1.81 6.17 -17.06
CA TYR A 463 -0.89 6.22 -18.19
C TYR A 463 -0.06 7.51 -18.11
N PRO A 464 1.27 7.47 -18.35
CA PRO A 464 2.06 6.34 -18.85
C PRO A 464 2.50 5.33 -17.79
N GLY A 465 1.98 5.45 -16.56
CA GLY A 465 2.45 4.67 -15.41
C GLY A 465 3.64 5.34 -14.72
N ARG A 466 4.37 4.55 -13.95
CA ARG A 466 5.45 4.96 -13.05
C ARG A 466 6.82 5.00 -13.75
N LEU A 467 7.04 6.04 -14.53
CA LEU A 467 8.29 6.28 -15.22
C LEU A 467 9.35 6.93 -14.31
N GLY A 468 10.62 6.83 -14.68
CA GLY A 468 11.76 7.51 -14.03
C GLY A 468 12.61 6.63 -13.12
N TYR A 469 12.31 5.33 -13.03
CA TYR A 469 12.85 4.43 -12.01
C TYR A 469 13.22 3.04 -12.53
N TRP A 470 13.35 2.88 -13.86
CA TRP A 470 13.66 1.58 -14.47
C TRP A 470 15.07 1.09 -14.10
N ASP A 471 16.01 2.02 -13.94
CA ASP A 471 17.39 1.79 -13.47
C ASP A 471 17.46 1.32 -12.01
N ILE A 472 16.40 1.54 -11.22
CA ILE A 472 16.22 1.01 -9.86
C ILE A 472 15.47 -0.34 -9.87
N GLY A 473 14.86 -0.71 -10.99
CA GLY A 473 13.97 -1.87 -11.10
C GLY A 473 12.58 -1.66 -10.53
N VAL A 474 12.08 -0.44 -10.59
CA VAL A 474 10.66 -0.17 -10.37
C VAL A 474 9.95 -0.18 -11.73
N PRO A 475 9.00 -1.10 -11.96
CA PRO A 475 8.31 -1.15 -13.22
C PRO A 475 7.31 0.00 -13.38
N PRO A 476 7.01 0.40 -14.62
CA PRO A 476 6.01 1.44 -14.86
C PRO A 476 4.61 1.02 -14.46
N SER A 477 4.31 -0.27 -14.49
CA SER A 477 2.93 -0.74 -14.42
C SER A 477 2.09 -0.03 -15.48
N GLY A 478 0.96 0.57 -15.11
CA GLY A 478 0.03 1.14 -16.07
C GLY A 478 -0.76 0.06 -16.80
N PRO A 479 -1.63 0.49 -17.72
CA PRO A 479 -2.45 -0.43 -18.50
C PRO A 479 -1.58 -1.30 -19.41
N MET A 480 -1.91 -2.59 -19.46
CA MET A 480 -1.24 -3.55 -20.32
C MET A 480 -1.57 -3.31 -21.80
N ASP A 481 -2.81 -2.93 -22.10
CA ASP A 481 -3.28 -2.33 -23.35
C ASP A 481 -3.54 -0.84 -23.08
N ASP A 482 -2.52 -0.03 -23.34
CA ASP A 482 -2.53 1.41 -23.12
C ASP A 482 -3.36 2.18 -24.15
N PHE A 483 -3.64 1.59 -25.31
CA PHE A 483 -4.48 2.21 -26.33
C PHE A 483 -5.94 2.20 -25.91
N ALA A 484 -6.48 1.04 -25.53
CA ALA A 484 -7.85 0.91 -25.04
C ALA A 484 -8.08 1.74 -23.77
N PHE A 485 -7.13 1.73 -22.83
CA PHE A 485 -7.20 2.53 -21.61
C PHE A 485 -7.27 4.03 -21.91
N ARG A 486 -6.35 4.55 -22.74
CA ARG A 486 -6.35 5.98 -23.13
C ARG A 486 -7.61 6.35 -23.88
N LEU A 487 -8.12 5.45 -24.72
CA LEU A 487 -9.38 5.64 -25.43
C LEU A 487 -10.57 5.79 -24.46
N ALA A 488 -10.66 4.94 -23.44
CA ALA A 488 -11.73 5.06 -22.42
C ALA A 488 -11.69 6.42 -21.73
N ASN A 489 -10.50 6.84 -21.29
CA ASN A 489 -10.31 8.15 -20.66
C ASN A 489 -10.69 9.30 -21.60
N ARG A 490 -10.27 9.24 -22.86
CA ARG A 490 -10.60 10.26 -23.86
C ARG A 490 -12.10 10.35 -24.14
N ILE A 491 -12.82 9.23 -24.16
CA ILE A 491 -14.29 9.18 -24.37
C ILE A 491 -15.03 9.90 -23.24
N VAL A 492 -14.59 9.78 -21.99
CA VAL A 492 -15.19 10.52 -20.87
C VAL A 492 -14.61 11.93 -20.70
N GLY A 493 -13.67 12.33 -21.56
CA GLY A 493 -13.06 13.66 -21.61
C GLY A 493 -11.96 13.90 -20.57
N ASN A 494 -11.45 12.85 -19.92
CA ASN A 494 -10.47 12.94 -18.85
C ASN A 494 -9.13 13.52 -19.31
N HIS A 495 -8.40 14.09 -18.34
CA HIS A 495 -6.96 14.36 -18.48
C HIS A 495 -6.20 13.02 -18.62
N LEU A 496 -5.00 13.06 -19.22
CA LEU A 496 -4.17 11.87 -19.45
C LEU A 496 -3.82 11.13 -18.15
N ASP A 497 -3.54 11.88 -17.09
CA ASP A 497 -3.15 11.37 -15.77
C ASP A 497 -4.32 10.78 -14.95
N ALA A 498 -5.54 10.82 -15.49
CA ALA A 498 -6.69 10.26 -14.79
C ALA A 498 -6.59 8.73 -14.73
N ALA A 499 -6.67 8.20 -13.51
CA ALA A 499 -6.68 6.78 -13.28
C ALA A 499 -8.01 6.15 -13.75
N GLY A 500 -7.92 4.93 -14.28
CA GLY A 500 -9.06 4.08 -14.65
C GLY A 500 -8.87 2.67 -14.10
N LEU A 501 -9.80 1.78 -14.39
CA LEU A 501 -9.70 0.37 -13.99
C LEU A 501 -9.30 -0.52 -15.15
N GLU A 502 -8.38 -1.43 -14.90
CA GLU A 502 -8.04 -2.57 -15.76
C GLU A 502 -8.64 -3.84 -15.15
N PHE A 503 -9.34 -4.63 -15.96
CA PHE A 503 -9.89 -5.93 -15.59
C PHE A 503 -9.31 -7.01 -16.49
N THR A 504 -8.93 -8.16 -15.92
CA THR A 504 -8.39 -9.30 -16.67
C THR A 504 -9.38 -10.47 -16.65
N LEU A 505 -9.72 -11.01 -17.83
CA LEU A 505 -10.67 -12.10 -18.08
C LEU A 505 -12.13 -11.83 -17.68
N GLN A 506 -12.40 -11.55 -16.41
CA GLN A 506 -13.75 -11.29 -15.90
C GLN A 506 -13.78 -9.94 -15.19
N GLY A 507 -14.75 -9.11 -15.59
CA GLY A 507 -14.95 -7.80 -14.99
C GLY A 507 -15.65 -7.84 -13.63
N PRO A 508 -15.71 -6.69 -12.94
CA PRO A 508 -16.34 -6.58 -11.63
C PRO A 508 -17.85 -6.37 -11.69
N THR A 509 -18.49 -6.44 -10.52
CA THR A 509 -19.79 -5.84 -10.23
C THR A 509 -19.57 -4.62 -9.34
N LEU A 510 -19.98 -3.44 -9.81
CA LEU A 510 -19.72 -2.15 -9.19
C LEU A 510 -21.03 -1.41 -8.93
N ARG A 511 -21.24 -0.95 -7.70
CA ARG A 511 -22.39 -0.10 -7.33
C ARG A 511 -21.95 1.34 -7.24
N PHE A 512 -22.63 2.21 -7.95
CA PHE A 512 -22.36 3.65 -7.94
C PHE A 512 -23.18 4.31 -6.85
N HIS A 513 -22.54 5.06 -5.95
CA HIS A 513 -23.24 5.85 -4.94
C HIS A 513 -23.33 7.34 -5.29
N CYS A 514 -22.80 7.71 -6.46
CA CYS A 514 -22.91 9.04 -7.05
C CYS A 514 -23.30 8.95 -8.54
N ASP A 515 -23.78 10.07 -9.07
CA ASP A 515 -23.94 10.23 -10.51
C ASP A 515 -22.57 10.24 -11.19
N ALA A 516 -22.43 9.50 -12.30
CA ALA A 516 -21.17 9.38 -13.01
C ALA A 516 -21.36 9.32 -14.53
N VAL A 517 -20.27 9.61 -15.25
CA VAL A 517 -20.16 9.32 -16.68
C VAL A 517 -19.03 8.32 -16.86
N ILE A 518 -19.32 7.17 -17.45
CA ILE A 518 -18.34 6.11 -17.66
C ILE A 518 -18.12 5.80 -19.15
N ALA A 519 -17.04 5.09 -19.45
CA ALA A 519 -16.82 4.45 -20.74
C ALA A 519 -16.12 3.10 -20.59
N LEU A 520 -16.58 2.12 -21.38
CA LEU A 520 -15.96 0.80 -21.50
C LEU A 520 -15.24 0.67 -22.84
N THR A 521 -14.03 0.12 -22.82
CA THR A 521 -13.20 -0.19 -24.01
C THR A 521 -12.41 -1.48 -23.79
N GLY A 522 -11.61 -1.88 -24.78
CA GLY A 522 -10.81 -3.11 -24.72
C GLY A 522 -11.64 -4.34 -25.05
N ALA A 523 -11.36 -5.44 -24.33
CA ALA A 523 -12.03 -6.74 -24.52
C ALA A 523 -13.52 -6.63 -24.26
N ARG A 524 -14.31 -7.29 -25.11
CA ARG A 524 -15.77 -7.26 -25.03
C ARG A 524 -16.25 -8.23 -23.95
N CYS A 525 -16.65 -7.66 -22.81
CA CYS A 525 -17.42 -8.33 -21.78
C CYS A 525 -18.89 -7.92 -21.93
N PRO A 526 -19.85 -8.85 -21.82
CA PRO A 526 -21.25 -8.48 -21.63
C PRO A 526 -21.34 -7.57 -20.40
N ALA A 527 -21.84 -6.35 -20.58
CA ALA A 527 -21.93 -5.34 -19.53
C ALA A 527 -23.38 -4.89 -19.38
N HIS A 528 -23.88 -4.85 -18.15
CA HIS A 528 -25.26 -4.46 -17.85
C HIS A 528 -25.28 -3.42 -16.74
N LEU A 529 -26.12 -2.39 -16.88
CA LEU A 529 -26.42 -1.40 -15.86
C LEU A 529 -27.86 -1.63 -15.39
N ASP A 530 -28.02 -2.13 -14.17
CA ASP A 530 -29.32 -2.61 -13.63
C ASP A 530 -30.06 -3.59 -14.57
N GLY A 531 -29.31 -4.44 -15.27
CA GLY A 531 -29.84 -5.42 -16.22
C GLY A 531 -29.95 -4.92 -17.66
N GLU A 532 -29.81 -3.62 -17.92
CA GLU A 532 -29.83 -3.05 -19.27
C GLU A 532 -28.45 -3.09 -19.92
N ALA A 533 -28.37 -3.54 -21.18
CA ALA A 533 -27.10 -3.71 -21.88
C ALA A 533 -26.36 -2.37 -22.10
N VAL A 534 -25.06 -2.36 -21.84
CA VAL A 534 -24.19 -1.20 -21.96
C VAL A 534 -23.32 -1.30 -23.21
N SER A 535 -23.41 -0.32 -24.11
CA SER A 535 -22.54 -0.23 -25.27
C SER A 535 -21.17 0.33 -24.90
N TYR A 536 -20.11 -0.23 -25.50
CA TYR A 536 -18.74 0.26 -25.35
C TYR A 536 -18.46 1.44 -26.28
N CYS A 537 -17.30 2.06 -26.08
CA CYS A 537 -16.75 3.12 -26.93
C CYS A 537 -17.61 4.39 -27.00
N GLN A 538 -18.47 4.60 -26.00
CA GLN A 538 -19.29 5.80 -25.86
C GLN A 538 -19.46 6.20 -24.39
N PRO A 539 -19.77 7.47 -24.10
CA PRO A 539 -20.12 7.90 -22.75
C PRO A 539 -21.44 7.29 -22.31
N VAL A 540 -21.48 6.77 -21.09
CA VAL A 540 -22.68 6.19 -20.47
C VAL A 540 -22.93 6.92 -19.16
N ASN A 541 -24.13 7.47 -19.01
CA ASN A 541 -24.55 8.11 -17.76
C ASN A 541 -25.02 7.05 -16.77
N VAL A 542 -24.49 7.12 -15.56
CA VAL A 542 -24.87 6.26 -14.42
C VAL A 542 -25.46 7.15 -13.34
N LYS A 543 -26.56 6.71 -12.74
CA LYS A 543 -27.19 7.36 -11.60
C LYS A 543 -26.75 6.73 -10.29
N ALA A 544 -26.74 7.52 -9.23
CA ALA A 544 -26.54 7.00 -7.88
C ALA A 544 -27.56 5.87 -7.57
N GLY A 545 -27.08 4.77 -7.00
CA GLY A 545 -27.83 3.55 -6.70
C GLY A 545 -27.73 2.47 -7.79
N GLN A 546 -27.32 2.80 -9.02
CA GLN A 546 -27.24 1.82 -10.10
C GLN A 546 -26.03 0.89 -9.96
N THR A 547 -26.18 -0.33 -10.47
CA THR A 547 -25.15 -1.37 -10.43
C THR A 547 -24.72 -1.76 -11.84
N LEU A 548 -23.43 -1.57 -12.12
CA LEU A 548 -22.77 -2.03 -13.34
C LEU A 548 -22.20 -3.44 -13.11
N THR A 549 -22.63 -4.40 -13.92
CA THR A 549 -22.15 -5.79 -13.87
C THR A 549 -21.43 -6.13 -15.17
N LEU A 550 -20.16 -6.53 -15.09
CA LEU A 550 -19.40 -7.04 -16.22
C LEU A 550 -19.26 -8.56 -16.11
N GLY A 551 -19.56 -9.24 -17.20
CA GLY A 551 -19.30 -10.67 -17.35
C GLY A 551 -17.85 -10.97 -17.75
N ARG A 552 -17.68 -12.13 -18.35
CA ARG A 552 -16.41 -12.61 -18.89
C ARG A 552 -16.15 -12.05 -20.29
N ALA A 553 -14.88 -11.78 -20.60
CA ALA A 553 -14.42 -11.39 -21.92
C ALA A 553 -14.70 -12.52 -22.92
N THR A 554 -15.38 -12.18 -24.01
CA THR A 554 -15.69 -13.10 -25.11
C THR A 554 -14.55 -13.19 -26.12
N GLN A 555 -13.80 -12.10 -26.31
CA GLN A 555 -12.61 -11.99 -27.14
C GLN A 555 -11.61 -11.03 -26.49
N GLY A 556 -10.31 -11.31 -26.66
CA GLY A 556 -9.23 -10.63 -25.96
C GLY A 556 -9.12 -11.03 -24.48
N CYS A 557 -8.40 -10.23 -23.71
CA CYS A 557 -8.01 -10.55 -22.33
C CYS A 557 -8.37 -9.45 -21.33
N ARG A 558 -8.30 -8.17 -21.72
CA ARG A 558 -8.45 -7.05 -20.78
C ARG A 558 -9.46 -6.01 -21.21
N THR A 559 -10.32 -5.63 -20.26
CA THR A 559 -11.33 -4.58 -20.42
C THR A 559 -10.95 -3.39 -19.54
N TYR A 560 -11.28 -2.19 -20.01
CA TYR A 560 -11.00 -0.96 -19.29
C TYR A 560 -12.27 -0.18 -19.00
N LEU A 561 -12.34 0.38 -17.79
CA LEU A 561 -13.39 1.31 -17.37
C LEU A 561 -12.75 2.65 -17.00
N ALA A 562 -13.14 3.70 -17.71
CA ALA A 562 -12.89 5.06 -17.28
C ALA A 562 -14.14 5.64 -16.63
N VAL A 563 -13.94 6.40 -15.56
CA VAL A 563 -14.95 7.26 -14.93
C VAL A 563 -14.51 8.69 -15.14
N ARG A 564 -15.42 9.60 -15.52
CA ARG A 564 -15.09 11.02 -15.66
C ARG A 564 -14.51 11.54 -14.33
N ASN A 565 -13.46 12.34 -14.42
CA ASN A 565 -12.55 12.79 -13.34
C ASN A 565 -11.53 11.74 -12.86
N GLY A 566 -11.74 10.45 -13.11
CA GLY A 566 -10.85 9.38 -12.65
C GLY A 566 -11.05 9.01 -11.18
N PHE A 567 -10.12 8.22 -10.63
CA PHE A 567 -10.17 7.73 -9.25
C PHE A 567 -9.20 8.49 -8.34
N ASP A 568 -9.66 8.79 -7.12
CA ASP A 568 -8.87 9.46 -6.08
C ASP A 568 -8.05 8.45 -5.27
N VAL A 569 -6.87 8.15 -5.79
CA VAL A 569 -5.88 7.23 -5.20
C VAL A 569 -4.52 7.92 -5.10
N PRO A 570 -3.66 7.53 -4.13
CA PRO A 570 -2.40 8.20 -3.88
C PRO A 570 -1.44 8.07 -5.07
N VAL A 571 -0.64 9.12 -5.28
CA VAL A 571 0.48 9.12 -6.23
C VAL A 571 1.71 8.56 -5.53
N TYR A 572 2.21 7.42 -5.99
CA TYR A 572 3.41 6.77 -5.45
C TYR A 572 4.50 6.71 -6.52
N LEU A 573 5.62 7.40 -6.27
CA LEU A 573 6.71 7.57 -7.24
C LEU A 573 6.20 8.12 -8.58
N GLY A 574 5.37 9.16 -8.53
CA GLY A 574 4.87 9.86 -9.74
C GLY A 574 3.68 9.21 -10.45
N SER A 575 3.13 8.09 -9.97
CA SER A 575 2.01 7.40 -10.63
C SER A 575 0.97 6.82 -9.65
N ARG A 576 -0.27 6.72 -10.12
CA ARG A 576 -1.43 6.07 -9.49
C ARG A 576 -1.56 4.58 -9.84
N SER A 577 -0.69 4.05 -10.70
CA SER A 577 -0.77 2.66 -11.14
C SER A 577 -0.51 1.66 -10.03
N THR A 578 -1.28 0.58 -9.95
CA THR A 578 -1.03 -0.50 -8.99
C THR A 578 0.13 -1.39 -9.46
N PHE A 579 1.18 -1.50 -8.66
CA PHE A 579 2.14 -2.61 -8.73
C PHE A 579 1.85 -3.60 -7.60
N ALA A 580 1.03 -4.60 -7.88
CA ALA A 580 0.49 -5.49 -6.85
C ALA A 580 1.57 -6.32 -6.14
N LEU A 581 2.60 -6.76 -6.87
CA LEU A 581 3.70 -7.53 -6.28
C LEU A 581 4.52 -6.66 -5.31
N GLY A 582 4.82 -5.41 -5.68
CA GLY A 582 5.47 -4.44 -4.80
C GLY A 582 4.57 -3.87 -3.70
N GLN A 583 3.27 -4.15 -3.76
CA GLN A 583 2.25 -3.73 -2.80
C GLN A 583 2.18 -2.20 -2.62
N PHE A 584 2.21 -1.43 -3.70
CA PHE A 584 2.06 0.03 -3.70
C PHE A 584 1.36 0.57 -4.97
N GLY A 585 0.89 1.82 -4.88
CA GLY A 585 0.11 2.48 -5.92
C GLY A 585 -1.34 2.00 -6.02
N GLY A 586 -2.18 2.75 -6.73
CA GLY A 586 -3.62 2.48 -6.86
C GLY A 586 -4.34 2.35 -5.52
N HIS A 587 -5.36 1.49 -5.46
CA HIS A 587 -6.13 1.29 -4.24
C HIS A 587 -5.39 0.35 -3.26
N ALA A 588 -4.79 0.94 -2.23
CA ALA A 588 -4.08 0.24 -1.16
C ALA A 588 -2.95 -0.69 -1.63
N GLY A 589 -2.33 -0.43 -2.79
CA GLY A 589 -1.22 -1.24 -3.30
C GLY A 589 -1.61 -2.61 -3.85
N ARG A 590 -2.90 -2.90 -4.06
CA ARG A 590 -3.39 -4.25 -4.38
C ARG A 590 -4.49 -4.25 -5.44
N THR A 591 -4.87 -5.45 -5.87
CA THR A 591 -6.10 -5.66 -6.63
C THR A 591 -7.34 -5.37 -5.77
N LEU A 592 -8.44 -5.06 -6.44
CA LEU A 592 -9.73 -4.78 -5.81
C LEU A 592 -10.25 -6.02 -5.05
N ARG A 593 -10.97 -5.76 -3.95
CA ARG A 593 -11.62 -6.75 -3.10
C ARG A 593 -13.09 -6.36 -2.90
N VAL A 594 -13.90 -7.34 -2.48
CA VAL A 594 -15.28 -7.08 -2.05
C VAL A 594 -15.27 -6.00 -0.96
N ALA A 595 -16.26 -5.12 -1.01
CA ALA A 595 -16.46 -4.01 -0.09
C ALA A 595 -15.49 -2.83 -0.21
N ASP A 596 -14.50 -2.87 -1.13
CA ASP A 596 -13.67 -1.70 -1.41
C ASP A 596 -14.53 -0.51 -1.86
N MET A 597 -14.20 0.67 -1.32
CA MET A 597 -14.79 1.95 -1.70
C MET A 597 -13.79 2.74 -2.55
N LEU A 598 -14.12 2.91 -3.83
CA LEU A 598 -13.31 3.66 -4.79
C LEU A 598 -13.88 5.07 -4.93
N THR A 599 -13.21 6.04 -4.32
CA THR A 599 -13.58 7.46 -4.42
C THR A 599 -13.36 7.98 -5.84
N VAL A 600 -14.36 8.64 -6.40
CA VAL A 600 -14.24 9.36 -7.67
C VAL A 600 -13.59 10.71 -7.39
N SER A 601 -12.60 11.10 -8.19
CA SER A 601 -11.90 12.37 -8.03
C SER A 601 -12.87 13.56 -8.15
N GLN A 602 -12.64 14.56 -7.31
CA GLN A 602 -13.36 15.83 -7.26
C GLN A 602 -12.36 16.96 -7.51
N PRO A 603 -12.09 17.34 -8.77
CA PRO A 603 -11.07 18.35 -9.14
C PRO A 603 -11.21 19.71 -8.44
N GLU A 604 -12.37 20.02 -7.90
CA GLU A 604 -12.67 21.22 -7.11
C GLU A 604 -12.14 21.17 -5.66
N LEU A 605 -11.84 19.99 -5.12
CA LEU A 605 -11.25 19.84 -3.79
C LEU A 605 -9.74 20.08 -3.84
N ALA A 606 -9.20 20.84 -2.88
CA ALA A 606 -7.76 21.09 -2.77
C ALA A 606 -6.93 19.80 -2.56
N ALA A 607 -7.54 18.77 -1.96
CA ALA A 607 -6.98 17.44 -1.78
C ALA A 607 -6.86 16.64 -3.09
N CYS A 608 -7.64 16.97 -4.13
CA CYS A 608 -7.64 16.18 -5.36
C CYS A 608 -6.35 16.45 -6.15
N THR A 609 -5.55 15.40 -6.34
CA THR A 609 -4.32 15.47 -7.14
C THR A 609 -4.55 15.15 -8.62
N THR A 610 -5.75 14.70 -8.99
CA THR A 610 -6.10 14.36 -10.37
C THR A 610 -6.54 15.62 -11.13
N PRO A 611 -5.90 15.98 -12.26
CA PRO A 611 -6.30 17.14 -13.03
C PRO A 611 -7.73 17.03 -13.57
N ALA A 612 -8.41 18.18 -13.68
CA ALA A 612 -9.76 18.24 -14.22
C ALA A 612 -9.84 17.73 -15.68
N PRO A 613 -10.99 17.19 -16.11
CA PRO A 613 -11.21 16.78 -17.50
C PRO A 613 -10.92 17.92 -18.50
N VAL A 614 -10.18 17.60 -19.57
CA VAL A 614 -9.79 18.57 -20.61
C VAL A 614 -10.74 18.59 -21.80
N GLY A 615 -11.65 17.61 -21.89
CA GLY A 615 -12.61 17.48 -22.98
C GLY A 615 -14.04 17.22 -22.50
N LEU A 616 -14.98 17.37 -23.43
CA LEU A 616 -16.34 16.90 -23.25
C LEU A 616 -16.43 15.39 -23.51
N PRO A 617 -17.33 14.66 -22.82
CA PRO A 617 -17.59 13.28 -23.15
C PRO A 617 -18.06 13.14 -24.60
N GLN A 618 -17.48 12.21 -25.35
CA GLN A 618 -17.72 12.04 -26.78
C GLN A 618 -17.61 10.57 -27.18
N ALA A 619 -18.58 10.08 -27.96
CA ALA A 619 -18.52 8.73 -28.53
C ALA A 619 -17.40 8.62 -29.57
N ALA A 620 -16.74 7.47 -29.58
CA ALA A 620 -15.76 7.14 -30.60
C ALA A 620 -16.42 6.49 -31.82
N ALA A 621 -15.73 6.51 -32.96
CA ALA A 621 -16.21 5.85 -34.17
C ALA A 621 -16.46 4.35 -33.97
N GLU A 622 -17.45 3.82 -34.69
CA GLU A 622 -17.63 2.38 -34.82
C GLU A 622 -16.35 1.74 -35.38
N ASN A 623 -15.89 0.65 -34.75
CA ASN A 623 -14.65 -0.08 -35.08
C ASN A 623 -13.31 0.63 -34.76
N ILE A 624 -13.30 1.63 -33.87
CA ILE A 624 -12.04 2.24 -33.41
C ILE A 624 -11.16 1.26 -32.64
N VAL A 625 -11.76 0.31 -31.92
CA VAL A 625 -11.07 -0.84 -31.34
C VAL A 625 -11.13 -1.96 -32.37
N PRO A 626 -9.98 -2.49 -32.82
CA PRO A 626 -9.95 -3.58 -33.79
C PRO A 626 -10.55 -4.86 -33.17
N PRO A 627 -11.16 -5.74 -33.98
CA PRO A 627 -11.63 -7.03 -33.50
C PRO A 627 -10.46 -7.86 -32.98
N TYR A 628 -10.67 -8.54 -31.86
CA TYR A 628 -9.64 -9.39 -31.24
C TYR A 628 -9.82 -10.82 -31.75
N GLY A 629 -8.76 -11.37 -32.35
CA GLY A 629 -8.71 -12.77 -32.77
C GLY A 629 -7.88 -13.62 -31.81
N ASP A 630 -7.76 -14.91 -32.13
CA ASP A 630 -6.88 -15.84 -31.40
C ASP A 630 -5.51 -15.99 -32.08
N ILE A 631 -5.30 -15.30 -33.21
CA ILE A 631 -4.02 -15.22 -33.92
C ILE A 631 -3.62 -13.74 -34.04
N TRP A 632 -2.51 -13.38 -33.43
CA TRP A 632 -2.01 -12.01 -33.33
C TRP A 632 -0.78 -11.81 -34.21
N ASN A 633 -0.84 -10.84 -35.12
CA ASN A 633 0.33 -10.41 -35.88
C ASN A 633 0.93 -9.17 -35.21
N ILE A 634 2.15 -9.31 -34.68
CA ILE A 634 2.80 -8.28 -33.85
C ILE A 634 4.09 -7.80 -34.53
N GLY A 635 4.16 -6.49 -34.76
CA GLY A 635 5.32 -5.82 -35.34
C GLY A 635 6.44 -5.64 -34.32
N VAL A 636 7.65 -6.07 -34.68
CA VAL A 636 8.84 -6.01 -33.82
C VAL A 636 10.01 -5.36 -34.55
N LEU A 637 10.88 -4.69 -33.80
CA LEU A 637 12.19 -4.26 -34.29
C LEU A 637 13.22 -5.35 -33.98
N TYR A 638 14.15 -5.58 -34.91
CA TYR A 638 15.18 -6.61 -34.78
C TYR A 638 16.36 -6.09 -33.94
N GLY A 639 16.62 -6.75 -32.80
CA GLY A 639 17.61 -6.36 -31.80
C GLY A 639 17.06 -6.37 -30.36
N PRO A 640 17.94 -6.31 -29.35
CA PRO A 640 19.39 -6.04 -29.48
C PRO A 640 20.28 -7.25 -29.84
N HIS A 641 19.88 -8.47 -29.50
CA HIS A 641 20.75 -9.66 -29.52
C HIS A 641 20.35 -10.66 -30.62
N GLY A 642 20.73 -10.40 -31.87
CA GLY A 642 20.32 -11.18 -33.03
C GLY A 642 21.33 -12.25 -33.49
N ALA A 643 21.32 -12.49 -34.79
CA ALA A 643 22.31 -13.27 -35.52
C ALA A 643 23.30 -12.35 -36.27
N PRO A 644 24.57 -12.76 -36.45
CA PRO A 644 25.11 -14.10 -36.16
C PRO A 644 25.79 -14.24 -34.78
N ASP A 645 25.70 -13.22 -33.94
CA ASP A 645 26.43 -13.09 -32.68
C ASP A 645 25.90 -13.98 -31.55
N PHE A 646 24.57 -14.05 -31.38
CA PHE A 646 23.95 -14.86 -30.33
C PHE A 646 23.15 -16.03 -30.90
N PHE A 647 22.41 -15.77 -31.99
CA PHE A 647 21.61 -16.77 -32.69
C PHE A 647 22.22 -17.09 -34.05
N THR A 648 21.97 -18.29 -34.55
CA THR A 648 22.24 -18.58 -35.97
C THR A 648 21.20 -17.89 -36.86
N THR A 649 21.57 -17.55 -38.11
CA THR A 649 20.62 -16.96 -39.07
C THR A 649 19.37 -17.83 -39.26
N GLY A 650 19.54 -19.15 -39.36
CA GLY A 650 18.42 -20.09 -39.48
C GLY A 650 17.50 -20.10 -38.25
N SER A 651 18.04 -19.85 -37.05
CA SER A 651 17.22 -19.69 -35.84
C SER A 651 16.34 -18.44 -35.91
N ILE A 652 16.87 -17.32 -36.42
CA ILE A 652 16.11 -16.07 -36.57
C ILE A 652 15.06 -16.20 -37.68
N ASP A 653 15.39 -16.85 -38.80
CA ASP A 653 14.42 -17.14 -39.85
C ASP A 653 13.27 -18.00 -39.32
N THR A 654 13.59 -19.04 -38.54
CA THR A 654 12.60 -19.90 -37.87
C THR A 654 11.75 -19.09 -36.90
N PHE A 655 12.34 -18.18 -36.12
CA PHE A 655 11.62 -17.33 -35.17
C PHE A 655 10.51 -16.51 -35.85
N PHE A 656 10.80 -15.87 -36.98
CA PHE A 656 9.83 -15.05 -37.72
C PHE A 656 8.82 -15.87 -38.54
N GLN A 657 9.18 -17.08 -38.96
CA GLN A 657 8.26 -17.97 -39.72
C GLN A 657 7.26 -18.71 -38.81
N SER A 658 7.57 -18.82 -37.52
CA SER A 658 6.82 -19.66 -36.59
C SER A 658 5.60 -18.97 -35.97
N GLU A 659 4.63 -19.80 -35.58
CA GLU A 659 3.56 -19.40 -34.66
C GLU A 659 3.99 -19.74 -33.23
N TRP A 660 3.93 -18.76 -32.35
CA TRP A 660 4.24 -18.90 -30.93
C TRP A 660 2.95 -18.99 -30.13
N GLN A 661 2.77 -20.05 -29.35
CA GLN A 661 1.59 -20.19 -28.50
C GLN A 661 1.81 -19.52 -27.15
N VAL A 662 0.84 -18.77 -26.67
CA VAL A 662 0.86 -18.17 -25.34
C VAL A 662 0.67 -19.25 -24.28
N HIS A 663 1.66 -19.39 -23.41
CA HIS A 663 1.66 -20.36 -22.31
C HIS A 663 0.76 -19.90 -21.15
N TYR A 664 0.20 -20.84 -20.38
CA TYR A 664 -0.68 -20.54 -19.24
C TYR A 664 0.00 -19.73 -18.13
N ASN A 665 1.31 -19.90 -17.93
CA ASN A 665 2.12 -19.08 -17.00
C ASN A 665 2.46 -17.68 -17.54
N SER A 666 1.43 -16.92 -17.94
CA SER A 666 1.52 -15.56 -18.47
C SER A 666 0.71 -14.58 -17.62
N ASN A 667 1.30 -13.44 -17.26
CA ASN A 667 0.62 -12.38 -16.51
C ASN A 667 1.27 -11.01 -16.79
N ARG A 668 1.00 -10.00 -15.96
CA ARG A 668 1.57 -8.64 -16.13
C ARG A 668 3.09 -8.56 -16.00
N LEU A 669 3.73 -9.55 -15.36
CA LEU A 669 5.20 -9.65 -15.27
C LEU A 669 5.82 -10.07 -16.60
N GLY A 670 5.09 -10.86 -17.38
CA GLY A 670 5.52 -11.30 -18.70
C GLY A 670 4.60 -12.34 -19.31
N VAL A 671 4.57 -12.38 -20.64
CA VAL A 671 3.78 -13.35 -21.43
C VAL A 671 4.72 -14.43 -21.95
N ARG A 672 4.64 -15.63 -21.38
CA ARG A 672 5.50 -16.76 -21.75
C ARG A 672 5.00 -17.41 -23.04
N LEU A 673 5.94 -17.84 -23.87
CA LEU A 673 5.65 -18.41 -25.18
C LEU A 673 6.16 -19.86 -25.28
N VAL A 674 5.44 -20.66 -26.05
CA VAL A 674 5.83 -22.01 -26.48
C VAL A 674 6.03 -21.98 -27.99
N GLY A 675 7.15 -22.52 -28.45
CA GLY A 675 7.48 -22.57 -29.87
C GLY A 675 8.79 -23.29 -30.12
N PRO A 676 9.40 -23.10 -31.30
CA PRO A 676 10.66 -23.75 -31.68
C PRO A 676 11.79 -23.40 -30.72
N LYS A 677 12.69 -24.37 -30.49
CA LYS A 677 13.91 -24.13 -29.74
C LYS A 677 14.92 -23.33 -30.55
N PRO A 678 15.64 -22.39 -29.93
CA PRO A 678 16.66 -21.61 -30.62
C PRO A 678 17.87 -22.47 -30.98
N GLN A 679 18.56 -22.09 -32.07
CA GLN A 679 19.90 -22.58 -32.37
C GLN A 679 20.91 -21.46 -32.11
N TRP A 680 21.77 -21.70 -31.12
CA TRP A 680 22.74 -20.73 -30.60
C TRP A 680 24.00 -20.66 -31.47
N ALA A 681 24.56 -19.45 -31.62
CA ALA A 681 25.82 -19.23 -32.33
C ALA A 681 27.07 -19.47 -31.44
N ARG A 682 26.85 -19.68 -30.14
CA ARG A 682 27.88 -19.89 -29.12
C ARG A 682 27.56 -21.12 -28.26
N GLN A 683 28.59 -21.67 -27.64
CA GLN A 683 28.49 -22.90 -26.84
C GLN A 683 28.01 -22.65 -25.41
N ASP A 684 28.29 -21.47 -24.85
CA ASP A 684 27.94 -21.05 -23.50
C ASP A 684 27.92 -19.51 -23.38
N GLY A 685 27.61 -18.99 -22.19
CA GLY A 685 27.62 -17.57 -21.86
C GLY A 685 28.89 -17.09 -21.15
N GLY A 686 29.93 -17.93 -21.03
CA GLY A 686 31.15 -17.63 -20.30
C GLY A 686 30.93 -17.28 -18.82
N GLU A 687 31.59 -16.22 -18.35
CA GLU A 687 31.52 -15.71 -16.98
C GLU A 687 30.10 -15.31 -16.52
N ALA A 688 29.18 -15.07 -17.47
CA ALA A 688 27.80 -14.69 -17.19
C ALA A 688 26.87 -15.88 -16.92
N GLY A 689 27.28 -17.10 -17.25
CA GLY A 689 26.50 -18.32 -16.99
C GLY A 689 26.72 -19.42 -18.04
N LEU A 690 26.29 -20.62 -17.68
CA LEU A 690 26.52 -21.85 -18.45
C LEU A 690 25.67 -21.96 -19.71
N HIS A 691 24.53 -21.27 -19.79
CA HIS A 691 23.64 -21.39 -20.94
C HIS A 691 24.03 -20.40 -22.04
N PRO A 692 23.99 -20.78 -23.34
CA PRO A 692 24.23 -19.88 -24.47
C PRO A 692 23.31 -18.65 -24.57
N SER A 693 22.25 -18.57 -23.76
CA SER A 693 21.41 -17.39 -23.66
C SER A 693 21.95 -16.37 -22.65
N ASN A 694 22.91 -16.73 -21.81
CA ASN A 694 23.37 -15.89 -20.71
C ASN A 694 24.28 -14.75 -21.19
N VAL A 695 23.99 -13.55 -20.72
CA VAL A 695 24.82 -12.35 -20.91
C VAL A 695 25.07 -11.71 -19.56
N HIS A 696 26.15 -10.93 -19.45
CA HIS A 696 26.33 -10.09 -18.28
C HIS A 696 25.10 -9.21 -18.10
N ASP A 697 24.58 -9.13 -16.88
CA ASP A 697 23.28 -8.55 -16.62
C ASP A 697 23.18 -7.12 -17.20
N CYS A 698 22.16 -6.92 -18.03
CA CYS A 698 21.86 -5.70 -18.76
C CYS A 698 20.38 -5.38 -18.62
N GLU A 699 20.00 -4.12 -18.77
CA GLU A 699 18.61 -3.73 -18.71
C GLU A 699 17.86 -4.06 -19.99
N TYR A 700 16.63 -4.50 -19.79
CA TYR A 700 15.70 -4.82 -20.86
C TYR A 700 14.85 -3.62 -21.25
N ALA A 701 14.48 -3.58 -22.52
CA ALA A 701 13.38 -2.73 -23.00
C ALA A 701 12.04 -3.40 -22.70
N ILE A 702 11.02 -2.61 -22.40
CA ILE A 702 9.65 -3.10 -22.30
C ILE A 702 9.21 -3.60 -23.68
N GLY A 703 8.67 -4.81 -23.75
CA GLY A 703 8.35 -5.47 -25.01
C GLY A 703 9.48 -6.33 -25.58
N ALA A 704 10.64 -6.40 -24.93
CA ALA A 704 11.69 -7.32 -25.33
C ALA A 704 11.23 -8.77 -25.19
N ILE A 705 11.55 -9.60 -26.17
CA ILE A 705 11.32 -11.06 -26.12
C ILE A 705 12.58 -11.66 -25.51
N ASN A 706 12.53 -11.95 -24.22
CA ASN A 706 13.66 -12.43 -23.45
C ASN A 706 13.73 -13.97 -23.44
N PHE A 707 14.90 -14.54 -23.78
CA PHE A 707 15.12 -15.98 -23.79
C PHE A 707 15.73 -16.46 -22.46
N THR A 708 14.85 -16.83 -21.53
CA THR A 708 15.22 -17.44 -20.24
C THR A 708 15.66 -18.89 -20.44
N GLY A 709 16.89 -19.10 -20.90
CA GLY A 709 17.32 -20.37 -21.45
C GLY A 709 16.78 -20.54 -22.87
N ASP A 710 16.18 -21.70 -23.16
CA ASP A 710 15.56 -21.98 -24.47
C ASP A 710 14.11 -21.46 -24.59
N PHE A 711 13.55 -20.88 -23.52
CA PHE A 711 12.14 -20.51 -23.45
C PHE A 711 11.95 -18.98 -23.49
N PRO A 712 11.23 -18.45 -24.49
CA PRO A 712 10.98 -17.02 -24.58
C PRO A 712 9.84 -16.54 -23.68
N VAL A 713 9.99 -15.31 -23.20
CA VAL A 713 8.95 -14.54 -22.50
C VAL A 713 8.97 -13.09 -23.00
N ILE A 714 7.80 -12.55 -23.31
CA ILE A 714 7.65 -11.12 -23.60
C ILE A 714 7.67 -10.39 -22.26
N LEU A 715 8.63 -9.47 -22.07
CA LEU A 715 8.70 -8.64 -20.87
C LEU A 715 7.73 -7.47 -20.97
N THR A 716 6.91 -7.28 -19.95
CA THR A 716 5.75 -6.40 -20.02
C THR A 716 5.76 -5.34 -18.92
N ARG A 717 4.62 -4.70 -18.67
CA ARG A 717 4.50 -3.50 -17.83
C ARG A 717 4.92 -3.67 -16.37
N ASP A 718 4.75 -4.87 -15.79
CA ASP A 718 5.27 -5.21 -14.44
C ASP A 718 6.51 -6.12 -14.50
N GLY A 719 7.15 -6.20 -15.68
CA GLY A 719 8.28 -7.08 -15.92
C GLY A 719 9.58 -6.62 -15.23
N PRO A 720 10.58 -7.51 -15.15
CA PRO A 720 11.88 -7.20 -14.59
C PRO A 720 12.65 -6.21 -15.47
N SER A 721 13.49 -5.38 -14.86
CA SER A 721 14.34 -4.42 -15.58
C SER A 721 15.69 -5.00 -15.96
N LEU A 722 16.55 -5.30 -14.98
CA LEU A 722 17.88 -5.83 -15.17
C LEU A 722 17.85 -7.36 -15.16
N GLY A 723 18.61 -7.98 -16.06
CA GLY A 723 18.83 -9.42 -16.02
C GLY A 723 19.83 -9.90 -17.07
N GLY A 724 20.19 -11.19 -16.98
CA GLY A 724 21.30 -11.77 -17.74
C GLY A 724 20.90 -12.73 -18.86
N PHE A 725 19.95 -12.36 -19.72
CA PHE A 725 19.48 -13.18 -20.85
C PHE A 725 19.33 -12.37 -22.14
N VAL A 726 19.62 -12.98 -23.29
CA VAL A 726 19.51 -12.33 -24.60
C VAL A 726 18.06 -12.06 -25.05
N CYS A 727 17.91 -11.07 -25.94
CA CYS A 727 16.64 -10.62 -26.50
C CYS A 727 16.82 -10.35 -28.01
N PRO A 728 16.32 -11.20 -28.92
CA PRO A 728 16.55 -11.01 -30.36
C PRO A 728 15.67 -9.95 -30.99
N VAL A 729 14.52 -9.62 -30.39
CA VAL A 729 13.58 -8.62 -30.90
C VAL A 729 12.90 -7.87 -29.75
N THR A 730 12.43 -6.66 -30.06
CA THR A 730 11.59 -5.85 -29.17
C THR A 730 10.32 -5.41 -29.89
N ILE A 731 9.16 -5.60 -29.26
CA ILE A 731 7.86 -5.16 -29.78
C ILE A 731 7.83 -3.63 -29.85
N ALA A 732 7.34 -3.10 -30.97
CA ALA A 732 7.18 -1.66 -31.10
C ALA A 732 6.18 -1.13 -30.07
N LYS A 733 6.39 0.10 -29.57
CA LYS A 733 5.55 0.71 -28.55
C LYS A 733 4.08 0.73 -28.94
N ALA A 734 3.78 1.08 -30.19
CA ALA A 734 2.43 1.09 -30.74
C ALA A 734 1.82 -0.32 -30.98
N GLU A 735 2.60 -1.38 -30.82
CA GLU A 735 2.14 -2.77 -31.00
C GLU A 735 1.96 -3.49 -29.65
N LEU A 736 2.52 -2.95 -28.56
CA LEU A 736 2.47 -3.54 -27.21
C LEU A 736 1.05 -3.78 -26.69
N TRP A 737 0.08 -2.97 -27.11
CA TRP A 737 -1.31 -3.14 -26.68
C TRP A 737 -1.89 -4.51 -27.07
N LYS A 738 -1.41 -5.11 -28.18
CA LYS A 738 -1.80 -6.47 -28.59
C LYS A 738 -1.41 -7.50 -27.54
N VAL A 739 -0.23 -7.36 -26.94
CA VAL A 739 0.25 -8.20 -25.82
C VAL A 739 -0.65 -8.04 -24.59
N GLY A 740 -1.24 -6.85 -24.40
CA GLY A 740 -2.26 -6.64 -23.37
C GLY A 740 -3.54 -7.45 -23.56
N GLN A 741 -3.82 -7.89 -24.78
CA GLN A 741 -5.04 -8.62 -25.13
C GLN A 741 -4.85 -10.12 -25.36
N VAL A 742 -3.61 -10.61 -25.41
CA VAL A 742 -3.38 -12.06 -25.56
C VAL A 742 -3.73 -12.80 -24.27
N LYS A 743 -4.26 -14.02 -24.43
CA LYS A 743 -4.59 -14.95 -23.34
C LYS A 743 -3.95 -16.33 -23.59
N PRO A 744 -3.81 -17.17 -22.55
CA PRO A 744 -3.33 -18.54 -22.73
C PRO A 744 -4.03 -19.28 -23.89
N GLY A 745 -3.24 -19.96 -24.73
CA GLY A 745 -3.74 -20.67 -25.90
C GLY A 745 -3.71 -19.85 -27.20
N ASP A 746 -3.74 -18.52 -27.14
CA ASP A 746 -3.60 -17.65 -28.32
C ASP A 746 -2.29 -17.91 -29.05
N LYS A 747 -2.26 -17.61 -30.34
CA LYS A 747 -1.08 -17.69 -31.18
C LYS A 747 -0.57 -16.31 -31.57
N ILE A 748 0.74 -16.15 -31.61
CA ILE A 748 1.42 -14.92 -32.00
C ILE A 748 2.35 -15.21 -33.17
N ARG A 749 2.30 -14.37 -34.21
CA ARG A 749 3.29 -14.31 -35.28
C ARG A 749 3.98 -12.95 -35.24
N PHE A 750 5.29 -12.97 -35.05
CA PHE A 750 6.11 -11.76 -35.11
C PHE A 750 6.48 -11.45 -36.55
N HIS A 751 6.51 -10.17 -36.92
CA HIS A 751 7.04 -9.74 -38.20
C HIS A 751 7.91 -8.49 -38.02
N PRO A 752 9.02 -8.38 -38.76
CA PRO A 752 9.94 -7.28 -38.59
C PRO A 752 9.36 -5.99 -39.20
N ILE A 753 9.55 -4.87 -38.50
CA ILE A 753 9.19 -3.52 -38.96
C ILE A 753 10.37 -2.56 -38.76
N SER A 754 10.45 -1.49 -39.57
CA SER A 754 11.49 -0.47 -39.41
C SER A 754 11.17 0.51 -38.28
N PHE A 755 12.16 1.27 -37.85
CA PHE A 755 11.99 2.37 -36.88
C PHE A 755 10.94 3.40 -37.36
N GLU A 756 10.98 3.78 -38.64
CA GLU A 756 10.04 4.74 -39.24
C GLU A 756 8.62 4.17 -39.27
N GLN A 757 8.46 2.86 -39.49
CA GLN A 757 7.15 2.20 -39.46
C GLN A 757 6.58 2.21 -38.03
N ALA A 758 7.42 1.93 -37.03
CA ALA A 758 7.02 1.99 -35.62
C ALA A 758 6.58 3.40 -35.20
N GLN A 759 7.36 4.43 -35.58
CA GLN A 759 7.00 5.82 -35.33
C GLN A 759 5.70 6.22 -36.05
N ALA A 760 5.50 5.79 -37.30
CA ALA A 760 4.26 6.03 -38.03
C ALA A 760 3.04 5.39 -37.35
N LEU A 761 3.19 4.20 -36.77
CA LEU A 761 2.15 3.52 -35.98
C LEU A 761 1.82 4.30 -34.71
N GLU A 762 2.83 4.79 -33.97
CA GLU A 762 2.62 5.58 -32.77
C GLU A 762 1.90 6.91 -33.06
N LEU A 763 2.29 7.62 -34.12
CA LEU A 763 1.64 8.85 -34.56
C LEU A 763 0.18 8.61 -35.00
N ALA A 764 -0.08 7.51 -35.70
CA ALA A 764 -1.44 7.13 -36.10
C ALA A 764 -2.33 6.80 -34.89
N GLN A 765 -1.79 6.12 -33.87
CA GLN A 765 -2.52 5.89 -32.62
C GLN A 765 -2.83 7.19 -31.88
N GLN A 766 -1.87 8.11 -31.80
CA GLN A 766 -2.11 9.41 -31.18
C GLN A 766 -3.20 10.19 -31.95
N GLY A 767 -3.12 10.25 -33.28
CA GLY A 767 -4.16 10.87 -34.11
C GLY A 767 -5.53 10.21 -33.94
N THR A 768 -5.58 8.90 -33.72
CA THR A 768 -6.82 8.16 -33.43
C THR A 768 -7.42 8.56 -32.08
N LEU A 769 -6.59 8.70 -31.05
CA LEU A 769 -7.03 9.16 -29.73
C LEU A 769 -7.53 10.62 -29.78
N ASP A 770 -6.79 11.50 -30.44
CA ASP A 770 -7.14 12.93 -30.49
C ASP A 770 -8.48 13.16 -31.21
N SER A 771 -8.67 12.48 -32.35
CA SER A 771 -9.85 12.62 -33.21
C SER A 771 -11.02 11.71 -32.84
N LEU A 772 -10.81 10.68 -32.02
CA LEU A 772 -11.76 9.59 -31.77
C LEU A 772 -12.25 8.89 -33.06
N MET A 773 -11.41 8.91 -34.10
CA MET A 773 -11.65 8.33 -35.42
C MET A 773 -10.44 7.48 -35.84
N PRO A 774 -10.61 6.36 -36.56
CA PRO A 774 -9.48 5.54 -36.98
C PRO A 774 -8.53 6.32 -37.91
N VAL A 775 -7.25 6.39 -37.52
CA VAL A 775 -6.17 6.91 -38.36
C VAL A 775 -5.23 5.75 -38.70
N ASN A 776 -4.99 5.53 -39.98
CA ASN A 776 -4.09 4.47 -40.44
C ASN A 776 -2.66 4.99 -40.57
N ALA A 777 -1.69 4.21 -40.10
CA ALA A 777 -0.29 4.47 -40.37
C ALA A 777 0.03 4.23 -41.85
N MET A 778 1.03 4.95 -42.35
CA MET A 778 1.60 4.66 -43.66
C MET A 778 2.27 3.28 -43.63
N ALA A 779 2.00 2.45 -44.63
CA ALA A 779 2.69 1.18 -44.81
C ALA A 779 4.06 1.40 -45.48
N LEU A 780 5.10 0.87 -44.87
CA LEU A 780 6.48 0.89 -45.35
C LEU A 780 6.94 -0.54 -45.71
N PRO A 781 7.98 -0.68 -46.54
CA PRO A 781 8.56 -1.98 -46.86
C PRO A 781 9.08 -2.72 -45.63
N VAL A 782 9.04 -4.05 -45.67
CA VAL A 782 9.67 -4.90 -44.65
C VAL A 782 11.18 -4.61 -44.61
N PRO A 783 11.78 -4.33 -43.44
CA PRO A 783 13.19 -4.02 -43.36
C PRO A 783 14.07 -5.23 -43.70
N SER A 784 15.27 -4.96 -44.20
CA SER A 784 16.31 -6.00 -44.36
C SER A 784 16.78 -6.46 -42.98
N LEU A 785 16.89 -7.78 -42.79
CA LEU A 785 17.54 -8.38 -41.61
C LEU A 785 19.01 -8.74 -41.87
N LEU A 786 19.53 -8.40 -43.05
CA LEU A 786 20.94 -8.56 -43.40
C LEU A 786 21.73 -7.34 -42.91
N PRO A 787 22.93 -7.54 -42.36
CA PRO A 787 23.80 -6.44 -41.98
C PRO A 787 24.24 -5.64 -43.21
N ASP A 788 24.23 -4.32 -43.11
CA ASP A 788 24.76 -3.43 -44.16
C ASP A 788 26.28 -3.24 -44.01
N THR A 789 26.71 -2.52 -42.96
CA THR A 789 28.11 -2.15 -42.72
C THR A 789 28.66 -2.63 -41.38
N THR A 790 27.81 -3.20 -40.53
CA THR A 790 28.13 -3.70 -39.19
C THR A 790 28.15 -5.24 -39.17
N ALA A 791 28.57 -5.84 -38.05
CA ALA A 791 28.66 -7.30 -37.93
C ALA A 791 27.28 -7.99 -37.86
N SER A 792 26.24 -7.27 -37.46
CA SER A 792 24.85 -7.73 -37.34
C SER A 792 23.89 -6.58 -37.66
N ALA A 793 22.74 -6.89 -38.24
CA ALA A 793 21.70 -5.90 -38.53
C ALA A 793 21.10 -5.25 -37.25
N THR A 794 21.34 -5.84 -36.07
CA THR A 794 20.91 -5.26 -34.80
C THR A 794 21.84 -4.15 -34.29
N ILE A 795 23.03 -3.99 -34.89
CA ILE A 795 24.03 -2.98 -34.52
C ILE A 795 23.85 -1.75 -35.42
N LEU A 796 23.44 -0.63 -34.80
CA LEU A 796 23.23 0.68 -35.42
C LEU A 796 24.56 1.40 -35.69
N ALA A 797 25.53 1.25 -34.79
CA ALA A 797 26.91 1.71 -34.97
C ALA A 797 27.87 0.87 -34.12
N ALA A 798 29.11 0.75 -34.58
CA ALA A 798 30.18 0.12 -33.82
C ALA A 798 31.46 0.97 -33.87
N LEU A 799 32.16 1.04 -32.76
CA LEU A 799 33.46 1.68 -32.63
C LEU A 799 34.50 0.63 -32.23
N PRO A 800 35.62 0.48 -32.96
CA PRO A 800 36.66 -0.46 -32.60
C PRO A 800 37.38 -0.01 -31.31
N ALA A 801 37.97 -0.97 -30.61
CA ALA A 801 38.82 -0.70 -29.46
C ALA A 801 40.03 0.17 -29.85
N THR A 802 40.42 1.07 -28.94
CA THR A 802 41.65 1.86 -28.99
C THR A 802 42.43 1.64 -27.68
N ALA A 803 43.55 2.35 -27.49
CA ALA A 803 44.32 2.25 -26.24
C ALA A 803 43.56 2.79 -25.01
N GLU A 804 42.61 3.72 -25.20
CA GLU A 804 41.92 4.44 -24.12
C GLU A 804 40.40 4.15 -24.08
N ARG A 805 39.89 3.41 -25.07
CA ARG A 805 38.48 3.07 -25.21
C ARG A 805 38.32 1.60 -25.61
N PRO A 806 37.51 0.79 -24.91
CA PRO A 806 37.14 -0.55 -25.38
C PRO A 806 36.35 -0.49 -26.71
N SER A 807 36.07 -1.63 -27.32
CA SER A 807 35.06 -1.67 -28.39
C SER A 807 33.71 -1.19 -27.85
N VAL A 808 32.89 -0.58 -28.70
CA VAL A 808 31.54 -0.12 -28.32
C VAL A 808 30.56 -0.46 -29.42
N GLU A 809 29.43 -1.06 -29.06
CA GLU A 809 28.34 -1.39 -29.99
C GLU A 809 27.06 -0.70 -29.54
N TYR A 810 26.40 0.00 -30.46
CA TYR A 810 25.11 0.66 -30.26
C TYR A 810 24.06 -0.20 -30.94
N ARG A 811 23.19 -0.84 -30.17
CA ARG A 811 22.23 -1.83 -30.63
C ARG A 811 20.80 -1.30 -30.61
N GLN A 812 20.02 -1.66 -31.63
CA GLN A 812 18.59 -1.43 -31.70
C GLN A 812 17.90 -2.20 -30.56
N ALA A 813 17.11 -1.50 -29.71
CA ALA A 813 16.40 -2.14 -28.59
C ALA A 813 14.90 -1.76 -28.58
N GLY A 814 14.24 -1.81 -29.74
CA GLY A 814 12.88 -1.28 -29.91
C GLY A 814 12.87 0.21 -30.29
N ASP A 815 11.70 0.76 -30.54
CA ASP A 815 11.50 2.13 -31.07
C ASP A 815 11.63 3.25 -30.01
N GLY A 816 11.69 2.89 -28.73
CA GLY A 816 11.92 3.83 -27.62
C GLY A 816 13.26 3.66 -26.91
N TYR A 817 14.15 2.78 -27.39
CA TYR A 817 15.40 2.47 -26.69
C TYR A 817 16.61 2.20 -27.60
N VAL A 818 17.80 2.49 -27.08
CA VAL A 818 19.09 2.07 -27.62
C VAL A 818 19.91 1.42 -26.51
N LEU A 819 20.46 0.24 -26.78
CA LEU A 819 21.38 -0.45 -25.87
C LEU A 819 22.82 -0.18 -26.31
N ILE A 820 23.66 0.31 -25.40
CA ILE A 820 25.10 0.46 -25.63
C ILE A 820 25.81 -0.67 -24.90
N GLU A 821 26.69 -1.39 -25.58
CA GLU A 821 27.50 -2.47 -25.01
C GLU A 821 28.99 -2.19 -25.20
N TYR A 822 29.79 -2.42 -24.16
CA TYR A 822 31.22 -2.10 -24.15
C TYR A 822 32.11 -3.35 -24.00
N GLY A 823 33.18 -3.41 -24.80
CA GLY A 823 34.23 -4.42 -24.69
C GLY A 823 33.78 -5.82 -25.06
N ASP A 824 34.60 -6.82 -24.71
CA ASP A 824 34.22 -8.22 -24.85
C ASP A 824 33.21 -8.62 -23.76
N ASN A 825 32.60 -9.81 -23.89
CA ASN A 825 31.65 -10.35 -22.91
C ASN A 825 32.38 -10.93 -21.68
N VAL A 826 33.07 -10.06 -20.93
CA VAL A 826 33.81 -10.36 -19.70
C VAL A 826 33.52 -9.28 -18.64
N LEU A 827 33.72 -9.61 -17.36
CA LEU A 827 33.64 -8.61 -16.30
C LEU A 827 34.91 -7.74 -16.26
N ASP A 828 34.78 -6.48 -16.66
CA ASP A 828 35.81 -5.45 -16.49
C ASP A 828 35.23 -4.20 -15.78
N LEU A 829 35.78 -3.87 -14.61
CA LEU A 829 35.33 -2.68 -13.87
C LEU A 829 35.68 -1.37 -14.61
N ALA A 830 36.72 -1.34 -15.45
CA ALA A 830 37.05 -0.17 -16.27
C ALA A 830 35.88 0.22 -17.20
N VAL A 831 35.21 -0.79 -17.75
CA VAL A 831 34.01 -0.61 -18.58
C VAL A 831 32.88 0.02 -17.76
N ARG A 832 32.63 -0.45 -16.54
CA ARG A 832 31.59 0.13 -15.70
C ARG A 832 31.89 1.57 -15.28
N MET A 833 33.16 1.89 -15.04
CA MET A 833 33.63 3.26 -14.81
C MET A 833 33.40 4.15 -16.05
N ARG A 834 33.63 3.63 -17.25
CA ARG A 834 33.36 4.34 -18.50
C ARG A 834 31.87 4.62 -18.69
N ILE A 835 31.00 3.65 -18.40
CA ILE A 835 29.54 3.83 -18.43
C ILE A 835 29.12 4.96 -17.50
N TYR A 836 29.70 5.03 -16.29
CA TYR A 836 29.45 6.14 -15.37
C TYR A 836 29.83 7.51 -15.96
N LEU A 837 31.00 7.60 -16.62
CA LEU A 837 31.39 8.82 -17.32
C LEU A 837 30.42 9.18 -18.44
N LEU A 838 29.97 8.20 -19.24
CA LEU A 838 28.98 8.43 -20.29
C LEU A 838 27.65 8.91 -19.73
N MET A 839 27.12 8.27 -18.69
CA MET A 839 25.87 8.68 -18.05
C MET A 839 25.94 10.13 -17.55
N ASN A 840 27.05 10.50 -16.90
CA ASN A 840 27.25 11.86 -16.43
C ASN A 840 27.38 12.86 -17.58
N ALA A 841 28.06 12.49 -18.68
CA ALA A 841 28.16 13.31 -19.86
C ALA A 841 26.79 13.53 -20.53
N ILE A 842 25.95 12.49 -20.63
CA ILE A 842 24.58 12.61 -21.16
C ILE A 842 23.72 13.51 -20.26
N LYS A 843 23.75 13.28 -18.94
CA LYS A 843 23.02 14.11 -17.96
C LYS A 843 23.45 15.58 -18.04
N ALA A 844 24.75 15.84 -18.15
CA ALA A 844 25.29 17.20 -18.27
C ALA A 844 24.94 17.87 -19.61
N ALA A 845 24.83 17.10 -20.69
CA ALA A 845 24.45 17.60 -22.00
C ALA A 845 22.96 18.04 -22.05
N GLY A 846 22.10 17.44 -21.24
CA GLY A 846 20.69 17.85 -21.10
C GLY A 846 19.88 17.73 -22.40
N GLN A 847 20.20 16.75 -23.25
CA GLN A 847 19.54 16.57 -24.55
C GLN A 847 18.06 16.24 -24.36
N GLN A 848 17.19 17.12 -24.85
CA GLN A 848 15.75 16.91 -24.82
C GLN A 848 15.36 15.65 -25.59
N GLY A 849 14.46 14.85 -25.00
CA GLY A 849 13.96 13.60 -25.57
C GLY A 849 14.59 12.35 -24.95
N ILE A 850 15.75 12.44 -24.28
CA ILE A 850 16.26 11.34 -23.46
C ILE A 850 15.49 11.32 -22.13
N GLU A 851 14.88 10.19 -21.80
CA GLU A 851 13.97 10.06 -20.64
C GLU A 851 14.65 9.36 -19.47
N GLU A 852 15.35 8.24 -19.69
CA GLU A 852 15.99 7.45 -18.63
C GLU A 852 17.31 6.82 -19.10
N LEU A 853 18.22 6.60 -18.14
CA LEU A 853 19.53 5.98 -18.33
C LEU A 853 19.66 4.82 -17.34
N SER A 854 19.72 3.59 -17.82
CA SER A 854 19.79 2.40 -16.95
C SER A 854 21.10 1.64 -17.21
N PRO A 855 22.03 1.61 -16.23
CA PRO A 855 23.34 0.96 -16.38
C PRO A 855 23.39 -0.50 -15.92
N GLY A 856 23.74 -1.38 -16.86
CA GLY A 856 24.05 -2.77 -16.58
C GLY A 856 25.48 -2.97 -16.10
N VAL A 857 25.94 -4.21 -16.10
CA VAL A 857 27.32 -4.56 -15.78
C VAL A 857 28.30 -3.93 -16.77
N ARG A 858 28.03 -4.11 -18.07
CA ARG A 858 28.89 -3.64 -19.19
C ARG A 858 28.09 -2.92 -20.27
N SER A 859 26.90 -2.46 -19.94
CA SER A 859 25.98 -1.85 -20.88
C SER A 859 25.28 -0.63 -20.31
N LEU A 860 24.72 0.19 -21.19
CA LEU A 860 23.82 1.28 -20.84
C LEU A 860 22.59 1.24 -21.76
N GLN A 861 21.41 1.01 -21.18
CA GLN A 861 20.14 1.12 -21.87
C GLN A 861 19.66 2.58 -21.78
N ILE A 862 19.34 3.18 -22.91
CA ILE A 862 18.86 4.57 -22.98
C ILE A 862 17.42 4.55 -23.47
N ARG A 863 16.50 5.06 -22.65
CA ARG A 863 15.10 5.29 -23.03
C ARG A 863 14.94 6.71 -23.55
N TYR A 864 14.22 6.87 -24.66
CA TYR A 864 13.97 8.18 -25.26
C TYR A 864 12.59 8.25 -25.93
N ASP A 865 12.04 9.47 -26.02
CA ASP A 865 10.82 9.75 -26.78
C ASP A 865 11.17 9.93 -28.27
N SER A 866 10.89 8.90 -29.06
CA SER A 866 11.15 8.87 -30.50
C SER A 866 10.41 9.96 -31.29
N ARG A 867 9.35 10.55 -30.72
CA ARG A 867 8.58 11.65 -31.33
C ARG A 867 9.28 13.00 -31.16
N VAL A 868 10.15 13.11 -30.16
CA VAL A 868 10.91 14.33 -29.83
C VAL A 868 12.33 14.23 -30.39
N LEU A 869 12.97 13.07 -30.26
CA LEU A 869 14.35 12.83 -30.70
C LEU A 869 14.42 11.61 -31.60
N HIS A 870 14.72 11.82 -32.89
CA HIS A 870 14.89 10.71 -33.85
C HIS A 870 16.11 9.84 -33.51
N GLN A 871 16.04 8.53 -33.75
CA GLN A 871 17.11 7.58 -33.42
C GLN A 871 18.47 7.97 -33.99
N THR A 872 18.52 8.38 -35.25
CA THR A 872 19.76 8.83 -35.91
C THR A 872 20.40 10.03 -35.20
N ALA A 873 19.58 10.99 -34.74
CA ALA A 873 20.07 12.17 -34.01
C ALA A 873 20.59 11.79 -32.61
N LEU A 874 19.87 10.89 -31.91
CA LEU A 874 20.35 10.32 -30.66
C LEU A 874 21.69 9.62 -30.86
N LEU A 875 21.80 8.73 -31.85
CA LEU A 875 23.03 7.99 -32.12
C LEU A 875 24.21 8.93 -32.39
N GLN A 876 24.01 9.96 -33.22
CA GLN A 876 25.03 10.94 -33.54
C GLN A 876 25.47 11.73 -32.31
N HIS A 877 24.54 12.08 -31.43
CA HIS A 877 24.81 12.71 -30.14
C HIS A 877 25.65 11.80 -29.23
N LEU A 878 25.25 10.54 -29.07
CA LEU A 878 25.95 9.56 -28.23
C LEU A 878 27.37 9.26 -28.73
N LEU A 879 27.55 9.12 -30.05
CA LEU A 879 28.88 8.94 -30.67
C LEU A 879 29.78 10.15 -30.42
N THR A 880 29.22 11.36 -30.42
CA THR A 880 29.96 12.59 -30.12
C THR A 880 30.40 12.62 -28.65
N LEU A 881 29.53 12.24 -27.72
CA LEU A 881 29.89 12.17 -26.30
C LEU A 881 30.97 11.11 -26.04
N GLU A 882 30.82 9.92 -26.64
CA GLU A 882 31.76 8.80 -26.49
C GLU A 882 33.19 9.17 -26.91
N HIS A 883 33.33 10.00 -27.96
CA HIS A 883 34.63 10.48 -28.41
C HIS A 883 35.34 11.41 -27.41
N ASN A 884 34.57 12.10 -26.57
CA ASN A 884 35.06 13.12 -25.63
C ASN A 884 35.17 12.62 -24.19
N LEU A 885 34.89 11.34 -23.91
CA LEU A 885 35.01 10.79 -22.56
C LEU A 885 36.46 10.74 -22.10
N ALA A 886 36.68 11.11 -20.83
CA ALA A 886 37.97 11.03 -20.19
C ALA A 886 38.44 9.58 -19.98
N ASP A 887 39.74 9.42 -19.75
CA ASP A 887 40.34 8.16 -19.32
C ASP A 887 39.87 7.78 -17.90
N VAL A 888 39.57 6.49 -17.71
CA VAL A 888 39.09 5.92 -16.44
C VAL A 888 40.24 5.58 -15.49
N SER A 889 41.50 5.52 -15.95
CA SER A 889 42.63 5.01 -15.17
C SER A 889 42.89 5.77 -13.86
N GLN A 890 42.52 7.05 -13.77
CA GLN A 890 42.66 7.91 -12.60
C GLN A 890 41.30 8.29 -11.97
N LEU A 891 40.22 7.61 -12.36
CA LEU A 891 38.89 7.96 -11.90
C LEU A 891 38.71 7.63 -10.42
N LYS A 892 38.07 8.55 -9.70
CA LYS A 892 37.58 8.37 -8.35
C LYS A 892 36.08 8.59 -8.34
N ILE A 893 35.34 7.68 -7.73
CA ILE A 893 33.88 7.75 -7.62
C ILE A 893 33.49 7.77 -6.14
N PRO A 894 32.59 8.67 -5.71
CA PRO A 894 31.99 8.59 -4.39
C PRO A 894 31.32 7.22 -4.18
N THR A 895 31.62 6.56 -3.08
CA THR A 895 31.09 5.22 -2.74
C THR A 895 30.75 5.19 -1.26
N ARG A 896 29.72 4.40 -0.88
CA ARG A 896 29.40 4.14 0.52
C ARG A 896 29.71 2.69 0.86
N ILE A 897 30.31 2.44 2.02
CA ILE A 897 30.40 1.08 2.57
C ILE A 897 29.21 0.86 3.50
N VAL A 898 28.29 -0.02 3.09
CA VAL A 898 27.05 -0.33 3.81
C VAL A 898 27.23 -1.66 4.54
N HIS A 899 27.31 -1.60 5.87
CA HIS A 899 27.50 -2.78 6.71
C HIS A 899 26.17 -3.40 7.12
N MET A 900 25.83 -4.56 6.56
CA MET A 900 24.53 -5.20 6.75
C MET A 900 24.63 -6.47 7.60
N PRO A 901 23.72 -6.71 8.56
CA PRO A 901 23.64 -7.98 9.26
C PRO A 901 23.12 -9.06 8.30
N MET A 902 23.66 -10.28 8.37
CA MET A 902 23.13 -11.41 7.59
C MET A 902 23.04 -12.66 8.47
N ALA A 903 21.87 -13.30 8.43
CA ALA A 903 21.71 -14.67 8.92
C ALA A 903 22.02 -15.64 7.78
N PHE A 904 23.01 -16.50 8.00
CA PHE A 904 23.45 -17.49 7.01
C PHE A 904 22.50 -18.70 7.01
N GLU A 905 21.97 -19.06 5.83
CA GLU A 905 21.00 -20.17 5.65
C GLU A 905 19.83 -20.18 6.65
N ASP A 906 19.21 -19.02 6.87
CA ASP A 906 18.03 -18.92 7.72
C ASP A 906 16.82 -19.68 7.15
N SER A 907 15.81 -19.90 7.99
CA SER A 907 14.65 -20.74 7.63
C SER A 907 13.90 -20.26 6.38
N ALA A 908 13.80 -18.95 6.16
CA ALA A 908 13.12 -18.40 4.97
C ALA A 908 13.90 -18.70 3.68
N THR A 909 15.24 -18.60 3.74
CA THR A 909 16.14 -18.91 2.62
C THR A 909 16.03 -20.39 2.22
N LEU A 910 16.11 -21.30 3.20
CA LEU A 910 16.00 -22.74 2.96
C LEU A 910 14.59 -23.14 2.51
N GLY A 911 13.55 -22.53 3.08
CA GLY A 911 12.16 -22.77 2.69
C GLY A 911 11.87 -22.38 1.24
N ALA A 912 12.53 -21.36 0.69
CA ALA A 912 12.40 -21.01 -0.72
C ALA A 912 13.00 -22.07 -1.66
N VAL A 913 14.12 -22.71 -1.26
CA VAL A 913 14.73 -23.82 -2.00
C VAL A 913 13.85 -25.07 -1.93
N GLU A 914 13.34 -25.39 -0.74
CA GLU A 914 12.41 -26.50 -0.54
C GLU A 914 11.13 -26.34 -1.38
N ARG A 915 10.53 -25.14 -1.37
CA ARG A 915 9.37 -24.83 -2.21
C ARG A 915 9.68 -25.05 -3.69
N TYR A 916 10.84 -24.59 -4.18
CA TYR A 916 11.25 -24.83 -5.57
C TYR A 916 11.36 -26.32 -5.88
N GLN A 917 11.93 -27.11 -4.97
CA GLN A 917 12.06 -28.56 -5.13
C GLN A 917 10.70 -29.26 -5.23
N GLN A 918 9.73 -28.78 -4.45
CA GLN A 918 8.37 -29.32 -4.41
C GLN A 918 7.51 -28.89 -5.60
N THR A 919 7.65 -27.65 -6.11
CA THR A 919 6.70 -27.07 -7.06
C THR A 919 7.24 -26.83 -8.47
N VAL A 920 8.57 -26.85 -8.67
CA VAL A 920 9.17 -26.50 -9.98
C VAL A 920 10.09 -27.59 -10.50
N ARG A 921 11.13 -27.98 -9.73
CA ARG A 921 12.11 -28.97 -10.18
C ARG A 921 12.68 -29.74 -8.99
N THR A 922 12.39 -31.03 -8.94
CA THR A 922 12.73 -31.90 -7.79
C THR A 922 14.21 -32.24 -7.69
N ASP A 923 14.93 -32.25 -8.82
CA ASP A 923 16.35 -32.60 -8.88
C ASP A 923 17.13 -31.71 -9.86
N ALA A 924 18.28 -31.23 -9.42
CA ALA A 924 19.22 -30.39 -10.16
C ALA A 924 20.59 -30.38 -9.43
N PRO A 925 21.70 -30.07 -10.12
CA PRO A 925 23.02 -30.01 -9.48
C PRO A 925 23.12 -29.05 -8.29
N TRP A 926 22.30 -27.99 -8.29
CA TRP A 926 22.23 -27.02 -7.18
C TRP A 926 21.31 -27.44 -6.02
N LEU A 927 20.66 -28.60 -6.12
CA LEU A 927 19.80 -29.17 -5.08
C LEU A 927 20.49 -30.34 -4.38
N PRO A 928 20.09 -30.67 -3.13
CA PRO A 928 19.06 -30.02 -2.32
C PRO A 928 19.53 -28.71 -1.66
N ASN A 929 20.82 -28.37 -1.74
CA ASN A 929 21.38 -27.20 -1.07
C ASN A 929 22.33 -26.40 -1.98
N ASN A 930 22.05 -25.10 -2.05
CA ASN A 930 22.72 -24.16 -2.93
C ASN A 930 24.17 -23.84 -2.49
N VAL A 931 24.42 -23.77 -1.18
CA VAL A 931 25.76 -23.51 -0.62
C VAL A 931 26.69 -24.69 -0.89
N ASP A 932 26.19 -25.93 -0.81
CA ASP A 932 26.95 -27.14 -1.16
C ASP A 932 27.36 -27.10 -2.62
N PHE A 933 26.46 -26.67 -3.48
CA PHE A 933 26.76 -26.51 -4.90
C PHE A 933 27.84 -25.45 -5.14
N ILE A 934 27.74 -24.29 -4.50
CA ILE A 934 28.78 -23.25 -4.59
C ILE A 934 30.13 -23.77 -4.08
N GLN A 935 30.15 -24.55 -3.00
CA GLN A 935 31.36 -25.16 -2.48
C GLN A 935 32.02 -26.06 -3.56
N ARG A 936 31.24 -26.94 -4.18
CA ARG A 936 31.74 -27.89 -5.18
C ARG A 936 32.23 -27.21 -6.45
N THR A 937 31.46 -26.24 -6.99
CA THR A 937 31.82 -25.51 -8.22
C THR A 937 33.10 -24.69 -8.07
N ASN A 938 33.45 -24.29 -6.84
CA ASN A 938 34.63 -23.48 -6.56
C ASN A 938 35.83 -24.29 -6.05
N GLY A 939 35.67 -25.59 -5.82
CA GLY A 939 36.75 -26.46 -5.33
C GLY A 939 37.18 -26.14 -3.90
N LEU A 940 36.25 -25.62 -3.09
CA LEU A 940 36.48 -25.24 -1.69
C LEU A 940 36.43 -26.46 -0.78
N ALA A 941 37.23 -26.45 0.29
CA ALA A 941 37.41 -27.60 1.18
C ALA A 941 36.17 -27.85 2.06
N SER A 942 35.41 -26.80 2.39
CA SER A 942 34.22 -26.90 3.24
C SER A 942 33.20 -25.80 2.93
N ARG A 943 31.97 -26.02 3.41
CA ARG A 943 30.90 -25.00 3.40
C ARG A 943 31.29 -23.74 4.19
N ASP A 944 32.08 -23.90 5.25
CA ASP A 944 32.55 -22.78 6.07
C ASP A 944 33.46 -21.84 5.26
N GLU A 945 34.21 -22.34 4.27
CA GLU A 945 34.98 -21.47 3.38
C GLU A 945 34.08 -20.61 2.49
N VAL A 946 32.95 -21.15 2.00
CA VAL A 946 31.94 -20.37 1.26
C VAL A 946 31.41 -19.25 2.15
N LYS A 947 31.03 -19.59 3.39
CA LYS A 947 30.55 -18.63 4.39
C LYS A 947 31.58 -17.52 4.65
N ASN A 948 32.82 -17.88 4.94
CA ASN A 948 33.89 -16.92 5.23
C ASN A 948 34.11 -15.96 4.04
N ILE A 949 34.20 -16.49 2.82
CA ILE A 949 34.31 -15.65 1.61
C ILE A 949 33.14 -14.67 1.52
N ILE A 950 31.91 -15.12 1.80
CA ILE A 950 30.73 -14.25 1.71
C ILE A 950 30.80 -13.08 2.70
N PHE A 951 31.25 -13.31 3.93
CA PHE A 951 31.36 -12.28 4.98
C PHE A 951 32.61 -11.39 4.83
N ASP A 952 33.71 -11.92 4.28
CA ASP A 952 34.95 -11.16 4.06
C ASP A 952 34.89 -10.25 2.83
N ALA A 953 34.00 -10.56 1.88
CA ALA A 953 33.82 -9.81 0.64
C ALA A 953 33.34 -8.36 0.84
N SER A 954 33.78 -7.49 -0.07
CA SER A 954 33.22 -6.16 -0.29
C SER A 954 32.56 -6.15 -1.66
N TYR A 955 31.23 -6.07 -1.71
CA TYR A 955 30.45 -6.22 -2.94
C TYR A 955 30.13 -4.86 -3.55
N LEU A 956 30.84 -4.49 -4.62
CA LEU A 956 30.60 -3.26 -5.38
C LEU A 956 29.35 -3.40 -6.25
N ILE A 957 28.36 -2.54 -6.03
CA ILE A 957 27.10 -2.51 -6.78
C ILE A 957 27.35 -1.94 -8.18
N LEU A 958 27.07 -2.73 -9.21
CA LEU A 958 27.23 -2.35 -10.61
C LEU A 958 25.91 -1.83 -11.19
N GLY A 959 24.80 -2.47 -10.86
CA GLY A 959 23.44 -2.13 -11.29
C GLY A 959 22.43 -2.38 -10.19
N LEU A 960 21.21 -1.90 -10.37
CA LEU A 960 20.07 -2.11 -9.48
C LEU A 960 18.90 -2.70 -10.27
N GLY A 961 17.94 -3.30 -9.56
CA GLY A 961 16.81 -3.98 -10.16
C GLY A 961 17.06 -5.43 -10.58
N ASP A 962 17.97 -6.16 -9.90
CA ASP A 962 18.28 -7.60 -10.09
C ASP A 962 17.84 -8.49 -8.89
N VAL A 963 16.55 -8.79 -8.69
CA VAL A 963 15.44 -8.30 -9.49
C VAL A 963 14.43 -7.50 -8.67
N TYR A 964 14.01 -6.37 -9.24
CA TYR A 964 13.07 -5.39 -8.69
C TYR A 964 13.56 -4.56 -7.49
N LEU A 965 12.97 -3.36 -7.35
CA LEU A 965 12.96 -2.53 -6.14
C LEU A 965 14.32 -2.35 -5.44
N GLY A 966 15.33 -1.92 -6.19
CA GLY A 966 16.66 -1.62 -5.67
C GLY A 966 17.52 -2.86 -5.39
N ALA A 967 17.07 -4.06 -5.78
CA ALA A 967 17.87 -5.28 -5.67
C ALA A 967 19.19 -5.12 -6.44
N PRO A 968 20.37 -5.24 -5.80
CA PRO A 968 21.63 -4.96 -6.46
C PRO A 968 22.09 -6.12 -7.33
N CYS A 969 22.72 -5.81 -8.45
CA CYS A 969 23.69 -6.69 -9.09
C CYS A 969 25.08 -6.22 -8.67
N ALA A 970 25.69 -6.91 -7.72
CA ALA A 970 26.95 -6.52 -7.11
C ALA A 970 28.04 -7.57 -7.32
N VAL A 971 29.30 -7.16 -7.31
CA VAL A 971 30.43 -8.08 -7.46
C VAL A 971 31.50 -7.84 -6.39
N PRO A 972 32.14 -8.89 -5.85
CA PRO A 972 33.29 -8.71 -4.99
C PRO A 972 34.43 -7.92 -5.66
N VAL A 973 34.90 -6.89 -4.97
CA VAL A 973 36.07 -6.08 -5.38
C VAL A 973 37.29 -7.00 -5.52
N ASP A 974 37.57 -7.85 -4.51
CA ASP A 974 38.62 -8.85 -4.59
C ASP A 974 38.22 -10.02 -5.52
N PRO A 975 38.94 -10.27 -6.63
CA PRO A 975 38.63 -11.39 -7.51
C PRO A 975 38.68 -12.77 -6.85
N ARG A 976 39.38 -12.92 -5.72
CA ARG A 976 39.44 -14.18 -4.95
C ARG A 976 38.14 -14.47 -4.20
N HIS A 977 37.24 -13.49 -4.09
CA HIS A 977 35.93 -13.67 -3.45
C HIS A 977 34.79 -13.90 -4.47
N ARG A 978 35.09 -13.92 -5.77
CA ARG A 978 34.10 -14.12 -6.84
C ARG A 978 33.75 -15.60 -6.97
N LEU A 979 32.82 -16.06 -6.15
CA LEU A 979 32.35 -17.45 -6.17
C LEU A 979 31.56 -17.73 -7.46
N LEU A 980 32.01 -18.70 -8.27
CA LEU A 980 31.31 -19.12 -9.47
C LEU A 980 30.11 -20.00 -9.12
N SER A 981 28.97 -19.67 -9.72
CA SER A 981 27.74 -20.41 -9.58
C SER A 981 26.92 -20.36 -10.87
N SER A 982 25.82 -21.08 -10.92
CA SER A 982 24.85 -21.03 -12.03
C SER A 982 23.55 -20.36 -11.57
N LYS A 983 22.83 -19.74 -12.51
CA LYS A 983 21.44 -19.34 -12.28
C LYS A 983 20.52 -20.58 -12.39
N TYR A 984 19.43 -20.59 -11.65
CA TYR A 984 18.42 -21.65 -11.68
C TYR A 984 17.86 -21.86 -13.09
N ASN A 985 17.60 -23.12 -13.45
CA ASN A 985 16.95 -23.49 -14.71
C ASN A 985 15.79 -24.50 -14.49
N PRO A 986 14.51 -24.09 -14.63
CA PRO A 986 14.05 -22.70 -14.75
C PRO A 986 14.18 -21.94 -13.42
N ALA A 987 14.08 -20.61 -13.47
CA ALA A 987 14.10 -19.74 -12.29
C ALA A 987 12.95 -20.03 -11.31
N ARG A 988 13.15 -19.71 -10.03
CA ARG A 988 12.12 -19.83 -8.98
C ARG A 988 10.96 -18.86 -9.23
N THR A 989 9.78 -19.25 -8.80
CA THR A 989 8.58 -18.39 -8.79
C THR A 989 8.44 -17.55 -7.52
N PHE A 990 9.20 -17.87 -6.45
CA PHE A 990 9.15 -17.19 -5.16
C PHE A 990 10.53 -17.21 -4.47
N THR A 991 10.88 -16.08 -3.85
CA THR A 991 12.04 -15.83 -3.00
C THR A 991 11.60 -14.78 -1.98
N ALA A 992 11.95 -14.94 -0.71
CA ALA A 992 11.55 -14.01 0.34
C ALA A 992 12.33 -12.69 0.30
N GLU A 993 11.69 -11.59 0.70
CA GLU A 993 12.33 -10.28 0.86
C GLU A 993 13.56 -10.33 1.79
N GLY A 994 14.64 -9.67 1.36
CA GLY A 994 15.92 -9.60 2.05
C GLY A 994 16.83 -10.80 1.80
N THR A 995 16.39 -11.83 1.07
CA THR A 995 17.24 -12.99 0.75
C THR A 995 18.45 -12.54 -0.06
N VAL A 996 19.62 -13.08 0.26
CA VAL A 996 20.89 -12.88 -0.44
C VAL A 996 21.13 -14.08 -1.36
N GLY A 997 21.51 -13.82 -2.61
CA GLY A 997 21.80 -14.85 -3.59
C GLY A 997 23.07 -14.60 -4.40
N ILE A 998 23.70 -15.66 -4.88
CA ILE A 998 24.87 -15.67 -5.76
C ILE A 998 24.52 -16.30 -7.11
N GLY A 999 24.77 -15.62 -8.22
CA GLY A 999 24.43 -16.07 -9.58
C GLY A 999 25.52 -15.68 -10.57
N GLY A 1000 26.12 -16.66 -11.26
CA GLY A 1000 27.40 -16.42 -11.90
C GLY A 1000 28.43 -16.08 -10.82
N MET A 1001 29.02 -14.90 -10.89
CA MET A 1001 29.89 -14.32 -9.85
C MET A 1001 29.27 -13.13 -9.10
N TYR A 1002 28.00 -12.85 -9.36
CA TYR A 1002 27.29 -11.69 -8.83
C TYR A 1002 26.53 -12.03 -7.55
N MET A 1003 26.41 -11.05 -6.67
CA MET A 1003 25.57 -11.07 -5.49
C MET A 1003 24.34 -10.20 -5.71
N CYS A 1004 23.20 -10.67 -5.24
CA CYS A 1004 21.97 -9.90 -5.16
C CYS A 1004 21.35 -9.95 -3.76
N ILE A 1005 20.54 -8.94 -3.44
CA ILE A 1005 19.64 -8.90 -2.28
C ILE A 1005 18.23 -8.65 -2.82
N TYR A 1006 17.31 -9.58 -2.60
CA TYR A 1006 15.95 -9.47 -3.11
C TYR A 1006 15.17 -8.38 -2.35
N GLY A 1007 14.80 -7.27 -3.00
CA GLY A 1007 14.15 -6.12 -2.35
C GLY A 1007 12.69 -6.34 -1.93
N MET A 1008 12.09 -7.45 -2.34
CA MET A 1008 10.70 -7.82 -2.11
C MET A 1008 10.50 -9.32 -2.33
N ASP A 1009 9.35 -9.85 -1.94
CA ASP A 1009 8.95 -11.19 -2.33
C ASP A 1009 8.80 -11.28 -3.85
N SER A 1010 9.62 -12.11 -4.52
CA SER A 1010 9.69 -12.11 -5.98
C SER A 1010 10.23 -13.41 -6.58
N PRO A 1011 10.02 -13.64 -7.89
CA PRO A 1011 10.76 -14.66 -8.64
C PRO A 1011 12.28 -14.42 -8.59
N GLY A 1012 13.09 -15.47 -8.75
CA GLY A 1012 14.55 -15.32 -8.64
C GLY A 1012 15.35 -16.46 -9.25
N GLY A 1013 16.50 -16.11 -9.83
CA GLY A 1013 17.40 -17.07 -10.48
C GLY A 1013 18.68 -17.38 -9.71
N TYR A 1014 19.03 -16.65 -8.65
CA TYR A 1014 20.34 -16.79 -7.99
C TYR A 1014 20.34 -17.91 -6.96
N GLN A 1015 21.49 -18.52 -6.70
CA GLN A 1015 21.69 -19.49 -5.61
C GLN A 1015 21.63 -18.82 -4.25
N LEU A 1016 20.67 -19.22 -3.43
CA LEU A 1016 20.37 -18.59 -2.14
C LEU A 1016 21.37 -18.99 -1.03
N VAL A 1017 21.83 -18.00 -0.24
CA VAL A 1017 22.88 -18.20 0.80
C VAL A 1017 22.53 -17.67 2.19
N GLY A 1018 21.57 -16.76 2.31
CA GLY A 1018 21.15 -16.20 3.61
C GLY A 1018 20.14 -15.06 3.46
N ARG A 1019 19.86 -14.33 4.53
CA ARG A 1019 18.91 -13.20 4.54
C ARG A 1019 19.44 -12.01 5.32
N THR A 1020 19.11 -10.79 4.90
CA THR A 1020 19.55 -9.52 5.51
C THR A 1020 18.36 -8.58 5.77
N LEU A 1021 18.62 -7.31 6.05
CA LEU A 1021 17.62 -6.26 6.27
C LEU A 1021 16.87 -5.89 4.98
N PRO A 1022 15.64 -5.33 5.08
CA PRO A 1022 14.96 -4.78 3.92
C PRO A 1022 15.75 -3.63 3.30
N ILE A 1023 16.06 -3.76 2.02
CA ILE A 1023 16.70 -2.70 1.20
C ILE A 1023 15.70 -1.77 0.52
N TRP A 1024 14.40 -2.05 0.67
CA TRP A 1024 13.30 -1.22 0.20
C TRP A 1024 12.39 -0.81 1.36
N ASN A 1025 12.19 0.49 1.58
CA ASN A 1025 11.30 1.02 2.60
C ASN A 1025 10.12 1.77 1.95
N LYS A 1026 9.01 1.04 1.77
CA LYS A 1026 7.80 1.49 1.09
C LYS A 1026 7.26 2.83 1.60
N PHE A 1027 7.28 3.07 2.91
CA PHE A 1027 6.69 4.25 3.56
C PHE A 1027 7.72 5.20 4.19
N LEU A 1028 9.02 4.98 3.95
CA LEU A 1028 10.10 5.88 4.35
C LEU A 1028 10.09 6.31 5.82
N LYS A 1029 10.03 5.33 6.73
CA LYS A 1029 10.12 5.60 8.19
C LYS A 1029 11.55 5.67 8.72
N ASN A 1030 12.52 5.14 7.98
CA ASN A 1030 13.93 5.13 8.39
C ASN A 1030 14.70 6.22 7.63
N GLU A 1031 15.31 7.14 8.36
CA GLU A 1031 16.07 8.27 7.83
C GLU A 1031 17.35 7.88 7.05
N GLN A 1032 17.81 6.63 7.16
CA GLN A 1032 18.95 6.14 6.37
C GLN A 1032 18.60 5.94 4.88
N PHE A 1033 17.31 5.95 4.54
CA PHE A 1033 16.81 6.08 3.17
C PHE A 1033 16.78 7.58 2.83
N LYS A 1034 17.73 8.04 2.00
CA LYS A 1034 17.95 9.47 1.74
C LYS A 1034 16.91 10.03 0.75
N ASN A 1035 16.73 11.35 0.74
CA ASN A 1035 16.05 12.13 -0.32
C ASN A 1035 14.61 11.72 -0.69
N GLY A 1036 13.88 11.03 0.18
CA GLY A 1036 12.53 10.56 -0.15
C GLY A 1036 12.53 9.33 -1.07
N GLU A 1037 13.65 8.61 -1.15
CA GLU A 1037 13.85 7.47 -2.03
C GLU A 1037 13.67 6.14 -1.26
N PRO A 1038 12.77 5.24 -1.71
CA PRO A 1038 12.49 4.00 -0.99
C PRO A 1038 13.58 2.93 -1.11
N TRP A 1039 14.65 3.13 -1.88
CA TRP A 1039 15.77 2.18 -1.98
C TRP A 1039 16.96 2.63 -1.11
N LEU A 1040 17.55 1.68 -0.39
CA LEU A 1040 18.70 1.96 0.49
C LEU A 1040 20.01 2.09 -0.29
N LEU A 1041 20.17 1.25 -1.32
CA LEU A 1041 21.42 0.99 -2.03
C LEU A 1041 21.49 1.79 -3.34
N HIS A 1042 22.69 2.27 -3.67
CA HIS A 1042 22.97 3.11 -4.84
C HIS A 1042 24.10 2.49 -5.68
N PHE A 1043 24.19 2.92 -6.95
CA PHE A 1043 25.31 2.54 -7.81
C PHE A 1043 26.65 2.85 -7.15
N PHE A 1044 27.58 1.91 -7.26
CA PHE A 1044 28.92 1.96 -6.66
C PHE A 1044 28.98 1.91 -5.14
N ASP A 1045 27.88 1.74 -4.40
CA ASP A 1045 28.01 1.33 -3.00
C ASP A 1045 28.74 -0.01 -2.89
N GLN A 1046 29.35 -0.24 -1.73
CA GLN A 1046 29.97 -1.48 -1.34
C GLN A 1046 29.19 -2.10 -0.19
N VAL A 1047 28.55 -3.24 -0.40
CA VAL A 1047 27.89 -3.98 0.67
C VAL A 1047 28.91 -4.88 1.37
N ARG A 1048 28.90 -4.89 2.71
CA ARG A 1048 29.67 -5.82 3.53
C ARG A 1048 28.77 -6.46 4.57
N PHE A 1049 28.82 -7.78 4.71
CA PHE A 1049 28.00 -8.48 5.69
C PHE A 1049 28.73 -8.68 7.01
N TYR A 1050 27.98 -8.72 8.10
CA TYR A 1050 28.44 -9.28 9.38
C TYR A 1050 27.41 -10.29 9.89
N GLU A 1051 27.90 -11.35 10.54
CA GLU A 1051 27.06 -12.47 10.93
C GLU A 1051 26.16 -12.10 12.12
N VAL A 1052 24.89 -12.50 12.03
CA VAL A 1052 23.91 -12.50 13.13
C VAL A 1052 23.12 -13.81 13.11
N THR A 1053 22.48 -14.14 14.22
CA THR A 1053 21.51 -15.25 14.25
C THR A 1053 20.20 -14.85 13.57
N GLU A 1054 19.40 -15.84 13.15
CA GLU A 1054 18.06 -15.59 12.57
C GLU A 1054 17.14 -14.83 13.55
N ALA A 1055 17.19 -15.15 14.85
CA ALA A 1055 16.39 -14.48 15.86
C ALA A 1055 16.80 -13.01 16.05
N GLU A 1056 18.10 -12.71 16.03
CA GLU A 1056 18.59 -11.33 16.05
C GLU A 1056 18.19 -10.56 14.79
N LEU A 1057 18.29 -11.21 13.62
CA LEU A 1057 17.91 -10.60 12.35
C LEU A 1057 16.43 -10.24 12.33
N GLU A 1058 15.52 -11.09 12.81
CA GLU A 1058 14.08 -10.82 12.77
C GLU A 1058 13.71 -9.58 13.60
N ILE A 1059 14.31 -9.41 14.78
CA ILE A 1059 14.15 -8.20 15.61
C ILE A 1059 14.71 -6.98 14.88
N GLN A 1060 15.90 -7.09 14.28
CA GLN A 1060 16.54 -5.99 13.57
C GLN A 1060 15.79 -5.58 12.31
N ARG A 1061 15.19 -6.53 11.56
CA ARG A 1061 14.45 -6.26 10.32
C ARG A 1061 13.27 -5.34 10.55
N GLU A 1062 12.46 -5.60 11.58
CA GLU A 1062 11.34 -4.73 11.93
C GLU A 1062 11.81 -3.39 12.50
N ALA A 1063 12.77 -3.41 13.45
CA ALA A 1063 13.30 -2.19 14.03
C ALA A 1063 13.92 -1.27 12.96
N PHE A 1064 14.60 -1.84 11.95
CA PHE A 1064 15.16 -1.09 10.83
C PHE A 1064 14.08 -0.53 9.91
N ARG A 1065 13.03 -1.30 9.58
CA ARG A 1065 11.91 -0.82 8.75
C ARG A 1065 11.21 0.39 9.37
N GLU A 1066 11.02 0.35 10.69
CA GLU A 1066 10.35 1.39 11.48
C GLU A 1066 11.30 2.51 11.96
N GLY A 1067 12.57 2.52 11.54
CA GLY A 1067 13.53 3.58 11.88
C GLY A 1067 14.10 3.54 13.31
N ARG A 1068 13.84 2.48 14.08
CA ARG A 1068 14.35 2.27 15.45
C ARG A 1068 15.75 1.68 15.51
N ALA A 1069 16.20 1.01 14.44
CA ALA A 1069 17.55 0.50 14.30
C ALA A 1069 18.24 1.15 13.12
N GLN A 1070 19.54 1.39 13.26
CA GLN A 1070 20.40 1.92 12.23
C GLN A 1070 21.58 0.98 11.97
N ILE A 1071 22.08 1.01 10.74
CA ILE A 1071 23.31 0.31 10.36
C ILE A 1071 24.46 1.29 10.11
N ARG A 1072 25.70 0.80 10.17
CA ARG A 1072 26.89 1.59 9.85
C ARG A 1072 26.99 1.81 8.34
N ILE A 1073 27.04 3.06 7.93
CA ILE A 1073 27.29 3.49 6.55
C ILE A 1073 28.49 4.44 6.56
N GLU A 1074 29.51 4.13 5.76
CA GLU A 1074 30.73 4.95 5.65
C GLU A 1074 30.79 5.61 4.28
N GLU A 1075 30.93 6.93 4.23
CA GLU A 1075 31.18 7.66 2.98
C GLU A 1075 32.68 7.62 2.66
N THR A 1076 33.05 7.23 1.44
CA THR A 1076 34.45 7.13 0.98
C THR A 1076 34.54 7.29 -0.55
N GLU A 1077 35.69 6.99 -1.15
CA GLU A 1077 35.91 7.02 -2.59
C GLU A 1077 36.42 5.67 -3.09
N PHE A 1078 35.87 5.19 -4.21
CA PHE A 1078 36.43 4.08 -4.97
C PHE A 1078 37.49 4.64 -5.92
N ASP A 1079 38.76 4.45 -5.58
CA ASP A 1079 39.91 4.89 -6.38
C ASP A 1079 40.32 3.77 -7.36
N PHE A 1080 40.05 3.98 -8.66
CA PHE A 1080 40.31 2.97 -9.68
C PHE A 1080 41.81 2.69 -9.88
N ALA A 1081 42.67 3.69 -9.67
CA ALA A 1081 44.12 3.50 -9.75
C ALA A 1081 44.60 2.62 -8.59
N GLN A 1082 44.09 2.85 -7.38
CA GLN A 1082 44.39 2.01 -6.22
C GLN A 1082 43.89 0.57 -6.41
N TYR A 1083 42.70 0.38 -6.97
CA TYR A 1083 42.17 -0.93 -7.31
C TYR A 1083 43.06 -1.67 -8.32
N THR A 1084 43.50 -0.98 -9.37
CA THR A 1084 44.40 -1.57 -10.39
C THR A 1084 45.76 -1.95 -9.79
N GLN A 1085 46.30 -1.14 -8.88
CA GLN A 1085 47.50 -1.48 -8.13
C GLN A 1085 47.29 -2.71 -7.24
N PHE A 1086 46.15 -2.80 -6.53
CA PHE A 1086 45.79 -3.97 -5.72
C PHE A 1086 45.75 -5.26 -6.56
N LEU A 1087 45.17 -5.22 -7.77
CA LEU A 1087 45.16 -6.36 -8.68
C LEU A 1087 46.58 -6.78 -9.09
N THR A 1088 47.47 -5.81 -9.32
CA THR A 1088 48.87 -6.06 -9.68
C THR A 1088 49.63 -6.70 -8.51
N ASP A 1089 49.47 -6.16 -7.30
CA ASP A 1089 50.14 -6.63 -6.08
C ASP A 1089 49.70 -8.05 -5.69
N ASN A 1090 48.48 -8.46 -6.04
CA ASN A 1090 47.88 -9.76 -5.71
C ASN A 1090 47.74 -10.70 -6.92
N ALA A 1091 48.37 -10.40 -8.06
CA ALA A 1091 48.13 -11.10 -9.32
C ALA A 1091 48.39 -12.61 -9.24
N ALA A 1092 49.41 -13.03 -8.50
CA ALA A 1092 49.75 -14.45 -8.33
C ALA A 1092 48.67 -15.22 -7.56
N ASP A 1093 48.20 -14.66 -6.43
CA ASP A 1093 47.16 -15.29 -5.60
C ASP A 1093 45.80 -15.34 -6.33
N ILE A 1094 45.47 -14.27 -7.07
CA ILE A 1094 44.27 -14.23 -7.92
C ILE A 1094 44.33 -15.32 -8.99
N ALA A 1095 45.49 -15.50 -9.64
CA ALA A 1095 45.67 -16.53 -10.67
C ALA A 1095 45.56 -17.95 -10.09
N ASP A 1096 46.16 -18.22 -8.93
CA ASP A 1096 46.06 -19.53 -8.25
C ASP A 1096 44.61 -19.86 -7.88
N PHE A 1097 43.89 -18.90 -7.30
CA PHE A 1097 42.46 -19.05 -6.96
C PHE A 1097 41.62 -19.36 -8.22
N ARG A 1098 41.78 -18.57 -9.28
CA ARG A 1098 41.06 -18.77 -10.54
C ARG A 1098 41.36 -20.11 -11.20
N SER A 1099 42.60 -20.58 -11.13
CA SER A 1099 42.97 -21.89 -11.69
C SER A 1099 42.22 -23.02 -10.99
N LYS A 1100 42.24 -23.04 -9.65
CA LYS A 1100 41.54 -24.05 -8.83
C LYS A 1100 40.03 -24.02 -9.07
N GLN A 1101 39.46 -22.82 -9.09
CA GLN A 1101 38.05 -22.60 -9.35
C GLN A 1101 37.65 -23.09 -10.75
N THR A 1102 38.43 -22.76 -11.80
CA THR A 1102 38.15 -23.18 -13.18
C THR A 1102 38.17 -24.70 -13.33
N GLU A 1103 39.13 -25.37 -12.70
CA GLU A 1103 39.20 -26.84 -12.70
C GLU A 1103 37.97 -27.47 -12.02
N ALA A 1104 37.55 -26.94 -10.88
CA ALA A 1104 36.38 -27.42 -10.16
C ALA A 1104 35.09 -27.19 -10.93
N PHE A 1105 34.92 -25.99 -11.50
CA PHE A 1105 33.78 -25.62 -12.32
C PHE A 1105 33.66 -26.50 -13.56
N THR A 1106 34.76 -26.74 -14.27
CA THR A 1106 34.79 -27.61 -15.45
C THR A 1106 34.35 -29.04 -15.10
N ARG A 1107 34.76 -29.56 -13.94
CA ARG A 1107 34.31 -30.88 -13.45
C ARG A 1107 32.81 -30.92 -13.17
N GLU A 1108 32.26 -29.90 -12.52
CA GLU A 1108 30.82 -29.85 -12.21
C GLU A 1108 29.98 -29.72 -13.49
N VAL A 1109 30.43 -28.93 -14.47
CA VAL A 1109 29.76 -28.77 -15.78
C VAL A 1109 29.71 -30.10 -16.54
N ALA A 1110 30.82 -30.83 -16.59
CA ALA A 1110 30.86 -32.15 -17.21
C ALA A 1110 29.88 -33.12 -16.55
N HIS A 1111 29.83 -33.14 -15.21
CA HIS A 1111 28.90 -33.96 -14.46
C HIS A 1111 27.43 -33.61 -14.74
N TRP A 1112 27.11 -32.31 -14.88
CA TRP A 1112 25.76 -31.86 -15.20
C TRP A 1112 25.33 -32.28 -16.61
N HIS A 1113 26.18 -32.13 -17.62
CA HIS A 1113 25.84 -32.56 -18.99
C HIS A 1113 25.59 -34.08 -19.10
N GLU A 1114 26.33 -34.89 -18.34
CA GLU A 1114 26.11 -36.33 -18.24
C GLU A 1114 24.74 -36.66 -17.61
N ALA A 1115 24.39 -35.98 -16.51
CA ALA A 1115 23.11 -36.17 -15.82
C ALA A 1115 21.91 -35.68 -16.65
N GLU A 1116 22.04 -34.55 -17.36
CA GLU A 1116 20.98 -33.99 -18.20
C GLU A 1116 20.74 -34.85 -19.45
N SER A 1117 21.79 -35.39 -20.09
CA SER A 1117 21.64 -36.38 -21.17
C SER A 1117 20.89 -37.62 -20.70
N ALA A 1118 21.22 -38.15 -19.52
CA ALA A 1118 20.55 -39.33 -18.96
C ALA A 1118 19.07 -39.07 -18.61
N ALA A 1119 18.72 -37.87 -18.14
CA ALA A 1119 17.34 -37.48 -17.85
C ALA A 1119 16.51 -37.28 -19.12
N VAL A 1120 17.11 -36.74 -20.19
CA VAL A 1120 16.47 -36.60 -21.51
C VAL A 1120 16.20 -37.96 -22.14
N GLU A 1121 17.11 -38.93 -22.02
CA GLU A 1121 16.90 -40.32 -22.45
C GLU A 1121 15.79 -41.03 -21.64
N ALA A 1122 15.64 -40.74 -20.35
CA ALA A 1122 14.58 -41.28 -19.51
C ALA A 1122 13.19 -40.68 -19.84
N ALA A 1123 13.11 -39.36 -20.07
CA ALA A 1123 11.88 -38.67 -20.42
C ALA A 1123 11.36 -39.04 -21.82
N ALA A 1124 12.26 -39.31 -22.77
CA ALA A 1124 11.90 -39.79 -24.11
C ALA A 1124 11.20 -41.17 -24.11
N ASN A 1125 11.37 -41.96 -23.04
CA ASN A 1125 10.74 -43.27 -22.89
C ASN A 1125 9.38 -43.24 -22.16
N ALA A 1126 8.92 -42.07 -21.69
CA ALA A 1126 7.73 -41.93 -20.84
C ALA A 1126 6.63 -41.07 -21.50
N VAL A 1127 6.17 -41.46 -22.70
CA VAL A 1127 4.92 -40.90 -23.27
C VAL A 1127 4.07 -42.03 -23.85
N GLN A 1128 3.03 -42.43 -23.12
CA GLN A 1128 1.86 -43.10 -23.68
C GLN A 1128 0.63 -42.25 -23.36
N LEU A 1129 -0.01 -41.81 -24.45
CA LEU A 1129 -1.33 -41.18 -24.47
C LEU A 1129 -2.40 -42.23 -24.17
N VAL A 1130 -3.42 -41.83 -23.41
CA VAL A 1130 -4.72 -42.52 -23.39
C VAL A 1130 -5.77 -41.48 -23.74
N GLU A 1131 -6.46 -41.69 -24.85
CA GLU A 1131 -7.65 -40.96 -25.27
C GLU A 1131 -8.92 -41.75 -24.92
N ASP A 1132 -9.98 -40.96 -24.77
CA ASP A 1132 -11.43 -41.22 -24.80
C ASP A 1132 -12.14 -41.90 -23.63
N ASP A 1133 -13.14 -41.15 -23.12
CA ASP A 1133 -14.50 -41.67 -22.96
C ASP A 1133 -15.51 -40.54 -23.25
N ALA A 1134 -16.32 -40.76 -24.29
CA ALA A 1134 -17.52 -40.00 -24.63
C ALA A 1134 -18.78 -40.75 -24.15
N ASP A 1135 -19.86 -39.98 -23.97
CA ASP A 1135 -21.26 -40.36 -23.67
C ASP A 1135 -21.63 -40.76 -22.22
N GLN A 1136 -22.03 -39.77 -21.40
CA GLN A 1136 -22.95 -39.93 -20.25
C GLN A 1136 -23.80 -38.68 -19.98
N ASP A 1137 -25.01 -38.88 -19.44
CA ASP A 1137 -25.98 -37.83 -19.09
C ASP A 1137 -25.62 -37.14 -17.75
N GLY A 1138 -25.38 -35.83 -17.80
CA GLY A 1138 -25.15 -34.94 -16.66
C GLY A 1138 -24.74 -33.53 -17.13
N HIS A 1139 -24.66 -32.56 -16.22
CA HIS A 1139 -24.15 -31.22 -16.52
C HIS A 1139 -22.62 -31.20 -16.46
N LEU A 1140 -21.95 -31.10 -17.61
CA LEU A 1140 -20.50 -31.05 -17.72
C LEU A 1140 -19.94 -29.73 -17.15
N VAL A 1141 -18.99 -29.84 -16.23
CA VAL A 1141 -18.12 -28.74 -15.82
C VAL A 1141 -16.77 -28.91 -16.50
N SER A 1142 -16.46 -28.02 -17.44
CA SER A 1142 -15.21 -28.04 -18.20
C SER A 1142 -14.21 -27.01 -17.70
N ALA A 1143 -12.93 -27.20 -18.03
CA ALA A 1143 -11.91 -26.20 -17.84
C ALA A 1143 -12.16 -25.03 -18.80
N ASP A 1144 -11.88 -23.83 -18.30
CA ASP A 1144 -12.26 -22.58 -18.95
C ASP A 1144 -11.10 -21.92 -19.71
N LEU A 1145 -9.89 -22.38 -19.46
CA LEU A 1145 -8.62 -21.82 -19.93
C LEU A 1145 -7.51 -22.86 -19.73
N ASN A 1146 -6.41 -22.72 -20.46
CA ASN A 1146 -5.25 -23.58 -20.25
C ASN A 1146 -4.66 -23.33 -18.85
N GLY A 1147 -4.44 -24.39 -18.08
CA GLY A 1147 -3.86 -24.33 -16.73
C GLY A 1147 -3.43 -25.70 -16.22
N ASN A 1148 -3.07 -25.78 -14.93
CA ASN A 1148 -2.71 -27.02 -14.25
C ASN A 1148 -3.65 -27.26 -13.07
N VAL A 1149 -4.21 -28.46 -12.90
CA VAL A 1149 -5.13 -28.74 -11.78
C VAL A 1149 -4.36 -28.71 -10.47
N TRP A 1150 -4.63 -27.70 -9.64
CA TRP A 1150 -3.94 -27.49 -8.37
C TRP A 1150 -4.58 -28.25 -7.23
N LYS A 1151 -5.91 -28.20 -7.11
CA LYS A 1151 -6.69 -28.88 -6.06
C LYS A 1151 -8.03 -29.34 -6.61
N ILE A 1152 -8.50 -30.47 -6.10
CA ILE A 1152 -9.87 -30.93 -6.29
C ILE A 1152 -10.53 -30.79 -4.93
N LEU A 1153 -11.59 -29.97 -4.83
CA LEU A 1153 -12.23 -29.58 -3.55
C LEU A 1153 -13.45 -30.43 -3.21
N VAL A 1154 -13.87 -31.30 -4.13
CA VAL A 1154 -15.07 -32.11 -4.00
C VAL A 1154 -14.80 -33.58 -4.29
N GLU A 1155 -15.71 -34.44 -3.85
CA GLU A 1155 -15.65 -35.88 -4.10
C GLU A 1155 -16.91 -36.35 -4.88
N PRO A 1156 -16.81 -37.43 -5.69
CA PRO A 1156 -18.01 -38.05 -6.27
C PRO A 1156 -19.04 -38.43 -5.19
N GLY A 1157 -20.31 -38.10 -5.43
CA GLY A 1157 -21.43 -38.27 -4.50
C GLY A 1157 -21.72 -37.07 -3.60
N GLN A 1158 -20.86 -36.03 -3.62
CA GLN A 1158 -21.05 -34.83 -2.81
C GLN A 1158 -22.12 -33.89 -3.41
N GLN A 1159 -23.03 -33.38 -2.57
CA GLN A 1159 -23.93 -32.29 -2.98
C GLN A 1159 -23.20 -30.95 -2.97
N VAL A 1160 -23.45 -30.14 -3.99
CA VAL A 1160 -22.86 -28.83 -4.18
C VAL A 1160 -23.93 -27.79 -4.50
N GLU A 1161 -23.76 -26.57 -3.99
CA GLU A 1161 -24.63 -25.43 -4.30
C GLU A 1161 -24.14 -24.70 -5.57
N GLU A 1162 -25.02 -23.98 -6.25
CA GLU A 1162 -24.62 -23.10 -7.35
C GLU A 1162 -23.59 -22.07 -6.86
N GLY A 1163 -22.51 -21.89 -7.61
CA GLY A 1163 -21.40 -21.01 -7.25
C GLY A 1163 -20.39 -21.64 -6.27
N GLN A 1164 -20.62 -22.84 -5.75
CA GLN A 1164 -19.67 -23.53 -4.88
C GLN A 1164 -18.37 -23.88 -5.63
N PRO A 1165 -17.18 -23.58 -5.09
CA PRO A 1165 -15.91 -23.99 -5.70
C PRO A 1165 -15.76 -25.51 -5.76
N LEU A 1166 -15.41 -26.04 -6.93
CA LEU A 1166 -15.27 -27.47 -7.16
C LEU A 1166 -13.82 -27.89 -7.35
N ILE A 1167 -13.09 -27.19 -8.21
CA ILE A 1167 -11.70 -27.48 -8.56
C ILE A 1167 -10.93 -26.16 -8.61
N VAL A 1168 -9.67 -26.18 -8.21
CA VAL A 1168 -8.76 -25.04 -8.37
C VAL A 1168 -7.76 -25.36 -9.47
N VAL A 1169 -7.69 -24.50 -10.48
CA VAL A 1169 -6.72 -24.56 -11.57
C VAL A 1169 -5.69 -23.45 -11.38
N GLU A 1170 -4.42 -23.80 -11.42
CA GLU A 1170 -3.33 -22.83 -11.50
C GLU A 1170 -3.18 -22.38 -12.96
N ALA A 1171 -3.43 -21.09 -13.22
CA ALA A 1171 -3.15 -20.46 -14.50
C ALA A 1171 -2.84 -18.99 -14.29
N MET A 1172 -2.05 -18.40 -15.19
CA MET A 1172 -1.59 -17.01 -15.09
C MET A 1172 -0.84 -16.71 -13.77
N LYS A 1173 -0.23 -17.75 -13.17
CA LYS A 1173 0.40 -17.74 -11.84
C LYS A 1173 -0.59 -17.38 -10.71
N MET A 1174 -1.85 -17.73 -10.89
CA MET A 1174 -2.96 -17.49 -9.96
C MET A 1174 -3.75 -18.79 -9.75
N GLU A 1175 -4.35 -18.92 -8.56
CA GLU A 1175 -5.34 -19.95 -8.29
C GLU A 1175 -6.71 -19.48 -8.81
N LEU A 1176 -7.28 -20.22 -9.76
CA LEU A 1176 -8.59 -19.95 -10.36
C LEU A 1176 -9.56 -21.07 -9.97
N SER A 1177 -10.59 -20.73 -9.20
CA SER A 1177 -11.64 -21.67 -8.83
C SER A 1177 -12.61 -21.86 -10.00
N VAL A 1178 -12.80 -23.12 -10.39
CA VAL A 1178 -13.92 -23.55 -11.23
C VAL A 1178 -15.07 -23.89 -10.30
N ASN A 1179 -16.16 -23.12 -10.42
CA ASN A 1179 -17.31 -23.21 -9.54
C ASN A 1179 -18.45 -24.00 -10.18
N ALA A 1180 -19.37 -24.51 -9.36
CA ALA A 1180 -20.57 -25.20 -9.83
C ALA A 1180 -21.49 -24.23 -10.58
N PRO A 1181 -21.85 -24.51 -11.85
CA PRO A 1181 -22.78 -23.67 -12.60
C PRO A 1181 -24.24 -23.84 -12.17
N CYS A 1182 -24.55 -24.88 -11.38
CA CYS A 1182 -25.86 -25.14 -10.81
C CYS A 1182 -25.73 -26.00 -9.53
N ALA A 1183 -26.76 -26.03 -8.70
CA ALA A 1183 -26.82 -26.95 -7.57
C ALA A 1183 -27.04 -28.40 -8.06
N GLY A 1184 -26.35 -29.36 -7.45
CA GLY A 1184 -26.42 -30.75 -7.89
C GLY A 1184 -25.54 -31.71 -7.10
N THR A 1185 -25.47 -32.96 -7.54
CA THR A 1185 -24.57 -33.98 -6.97
C THR A 1185 -23.41 -34.25 -7.91
N VAL A 1186 -22.17 -34.23 -7.41
CA VAL A 1186 -20.97 -34.54 -8.22
C VAL A 1186 -21.02 -36.01 -8.64
N LEU A 1187 -21.15 -36.30 -9.93
CA LEU A 1187 -21.21 -37.68 -10.44
C LEU A 1187 -19.83 -38.31 -10.57
N LYS A 1188 -18.90 -37.58 -11.18
CA LYS A 1188 -17.57 -38.07 -11.54
C LYS A 1188 -16.60 -36.89 -11.66
N ILE A 1189 -15.36 -37.10 -11.24
CA ILE A 1189 -14.24 -36.18 -11.47
C ILE A 1189 -13.32 -36.83 -12.51
N SER A 1190 -13.04 -36.11 -13.60
CA SER A 1190 -12.31 -36.59 -14.78
C SER A 1190 -10.92 -35.98 -14.92
N CYS A 1191 -10.51 -35.14 -13.96
CA CYS A 1191 -9.18 -34.57 -13.90
C CYS A 1191 -8.39 -35.06 -12.67
N GLN A 1192 -7.07 -34.85 -12.66
CA GLN A 1192 -6.17 -35.22 -11.56
C GLN A 1192 -5.28 -34.05 -11.16
N GLN A 1193 -4.97 -33.94 -9.87
CA GLN A 1193 -4.04 -32.95 -9.35
C GLN A 1193 -2.66 -33.07 -10.05
N GLY A 1194 -2.08 -31.93 -10.43
CA GLY A 1194 -0.80 -31.82 -11.14
C GLY A 1194 -0.87 -32.09 -12.64
N ARG A 1195 -2.06 -32.30 -13.23
CA ARG A 1195 -2.24 -32.48 -14.67
C ARG A 1195 -2.67 -31.18 -15.37
N PRO A 1196 -2.09 -30.89 -16.56
CA PRO A 1196 -2.52 -29.77 -17.38
C PRO A 1196 -3.93 -30.01 -17.91
N VAL A 1197 -4.70 -28.93 -18.05
CA VAL A 1197 -6.05 -28.91 -18.62
C VAL A 1197 -6.15 -27.74 -19.60
N GLY A 1198 -6.91 -27.94 -20.68
CA GLY A 1198 -7.24 -26.96 -21.70
C GLY A 1198 -8.70 -26.50 -21.65
N PRO A 1199 -9.04 -25.38 -22.31
CA PRO A 1199 -10.41 -24.92 -22.43
C PRO A 1199 -11.28 -26.00 -23.10
N GLY A 1200 -12.39 -26.35 -22.48
CA GLY A 1200 -13.30 -27.41 -22.92
C GLY A 1200 -12.98 -28.81 -22.39
N ASP A 1201 -11.81 -29.02 -21.77
CA ASP A 1201 -11.48 -30.31 -21.17
C ASP A 1201 -12.44 -30.62 -20.02
N ALA A 1202 -12.96 -31.84 -19.97
CA ALA A 1202 -13.90 -32.25 -18.94
C ALA A 1202 -13.20 -32.33 -17.57
N LEU A 1203 -13.63 -31.51 -16.62
CA LEU A 1203 -13.13 -31.54 -15.24
C LEU A 1203 -13.97 -32.49 -14.38
N LEU A 1204 -15.29 -32.32 -14.39
CA LEU A 1204 -16.24 -33.17 -13.67
C LEU A 1204 -17.65 -33.07 -14.25
N TRP A 1205 -18.56 -33.92 -13.78
CA TRP A 1205 -19.98 -33.91 -14.15
C TRP A 1205 -20.87 -33.75 -12.91
N LEU A 1206 -21.94 -32.97 -13.03
CA LEU A 1206 -22.97 -32.77 -12.00
C LEU A 1206 -24.30 -33.40 -12.43
N ASP A 1207 -25.02 -34.02 -11.49
CA ASP A 1207 -26.43 -34.35 -11.63
C ASP A 1207 -27.26 -33.20 -11.05
N ALA A 1208 -27.91 -32.42 -11.92
CA ALA A 1208 -28.61 -31.20 -11.51
C ALA A 1208 -29.81 -31.55 -10.59
N ALA A 1209 -29.87 -30.92 -9.42
CA ALA A 1209 -31.06 -31.03 -8.57
C ALA A 1209 -32.21 -30.22 -9.20
N VAL A 1210 -33.31 -30.89 -9.58
CA VAL A 1210 -34.51 -30.24 -10.13
C VAL A 1210 -35.21 -29.38 -9.09
#